data_AF-A0A1V5GIC6-F1
#
_entry.id   AF-A0A1V5GIC6-F1
#
_cell.length_a   1.000
_cell.length_b   1.000
_cell.length_c   1.000
_cell.angle_alpha   90.00
_cell.angle_beta   90.00
_cell.angle_gamma   90.00
#
_symmetry.space_group_name_H-M   'P 1'
#
loop_
_entity.id
_entity.type
_entity.pdbx_description
1 polymer ?
#
loop_
_entity_poly.entity_id
_entity_poly.type
_entity_poly.pdbx_seq_one_letter_code
_entity_poly.pdbx_strand_id
1 'polypeptide(L)'
;MNKRFRILSFMLALSVILAGCSDKDSSSESNTENSSSAESTASSSAEADSTAENDSNSEASAVSSNKSGIESALNLANMNAEWTYSDSADAWTMASVTAVTNPEIEDEQGVSVCVPGAYVKGIDTTGDGEADTTSGTANGTLVIDYDTKITSTNGQVYTAATAPVIINTGAAGYSEQSNQNASTTYAAEGYINVACGNRGKQSTISDGTYTGDAPSCLVDQKNAVRFVKYNILLGNLPGSVDYFVSTGGSGGGAHASMLAATSNNPDFYDYEIEAGAVGVYKNEDGSYSTTVTVNGEEVELSDGLWGCMAYSAITSLQEADMAMAFEYYMDTTYDFNTDFQKQMAEYLSAEYMEYINSKGLTVSESTVGFDLNGDGDTDDTVDLTIEYDADSHSDTNGYYGTYVDLYLAEFEQSLEAYLERLAYTEDWTWFDESGTALSDDEVAAMTNADKAQAFIEGRYAKGSTGSSSGGPGGGGMPGGDNGGGFPGGDGEKPDGAPDGDMPSGEKPDGAPDGGNGGGPGGHSDDDSTEEVGTPDAGSTQGVGSGKDSGNYASFEDMLAAYQADIAEIEAGDEYGKNIVELYDPTNYIGAEGTDDPTWTRILMDASEGDISMFNSLNMQILWLNAGTDAEIEWQWDGGHVPSEILGDSLPLYVDMMYGKYADGAVKVEKAAASGQTANGTASEATGKDLSDWVTYKDGKVSFSLAAAAAYRTAGASKAIPGFDVMDYGQEDYVFGSSSADARHWDKYVLKVFEENADTLKELFNS
;
A
#
# COMPACT_ATOMS: atom_id res chain seq x y z
N MET A 1 2.58 8.31 46.08
CA MET A 1 1.86 9.38 46.82
C MET A 1 2.03 10.67 46.03
N ASN A 2 0.92 11.28 45.57
CA ASN A 2 0.74 12.44 44.65
C ASN A 2 1.13 12.17 43.17
N LYS A 3 0.27 11.82 42.19
CA LYS A 3 -1.09 12.21 41.74
C LYS A 3 -1.27 13.68 41.30
N ARG A 4 -1.29 13.93 39.98
CA ARG A 4 -1.95 15.03 39.23
C ARG A 4 -2.20 14.54 37.79
N PHE A 5 -3.36 13.97 37.44
CA PHE A 5 -4.56 14.59 36.85
C PHE A 5 -4.30 15.62 35.73
N ARG A 6 -4.46 15.21 34.46
CA ARG A 6 -4.74 16.09 33.31
C ARG A 6 -6.27 16.14 33.11
N ILE A 7 -6.76 17.35 32.83
CA ILE A 7 -8.17 17.72 32.73
C ILE A 7 -8.56 17.68 31.24
N LEU A 8 -9.66 16.99 30.98
CA LEU A 8 -10.40 16.94 29.71
C LEU A 8 -11.18 18.25 29.52
N SER A 9 -11.03 18.92 28.38
CA SER A 9 -11.82 20.11 28.01
C SER A 9 -12.92 19.70 27.04
N PHE A 10 -14.15 19.58 27.55
CA PHE A 10 -15.38 19.51 26.76
C PHE A 10 -15.86 20.93 26.43
N MET A 11 -16.04 21.26 25.14
CA MET A 11 -16.85 22.41 24.72
C MET A 11 -18.33 22.03 24.75
N LEU A 12 -19.10 22.72 25.59
CA LEU A 12 -20.55 22.60 25.67
C LEU A 12 -21.18 23.85 25.05
N ALA A 13 -21.89 23.69 23.93
CA ALA A 13 -22.73 24.73 23.36
C ALA A 13 -24.08 24.79 24.12
N LEU A 14 -24.39 25.97 24.64
CA LEU A 14 -25.58 26.28 25.44
C LEU A 14 -26.63 26.97 24.56
N SER A 15 -27.82 26.38 24.41
CA SER A 15 -29.00 27.05 23.85
C SER A 15 -30.20 26.91 24.79
N VAL A 16 -30.88 28.03 24.99
CA VAL A 16 -31.77 28.37 26.11
C VAL A 16 -33.20 27.84 25.98
N ILE A 17 -33.78 27.48 27.13
CA ILE A 17 -35.15 27.03 27.40
C ILE A 17 -36.19 28.14 27.19
N LEU A 18 -37.38 27.80 26.65
CA LEU A 18 -38.65 28.44 27.04
C LEU A 18 -39.79 27.41 27.08
N ALA A 19 -40.49 27.40 28.22
CA ALA A 19 -41.51 26.44 28.64
C ALA A 19 -42.93 26.80 28.18
N GLY A 20 -43.82 25.79 28.15
CA GLY A 20 -45.27 25.98 28.10
C GLY A 20 -46.06 24.67 28.22
N CYS A 21 -46.54 24.38 29.42
CA CYS A 21 -47.42 23.25 29.78
C CYS A 21 -48.83 23.33 29.15
N SER A 22 -49.48 22.18 28.92
CA SER A 22 -50.77 21.83 29.57
C SER A 22 -51.37 20.49 29.09
N ASP A 23 -51.81 19.69 30.08
CA ASP A 23 -52.58 18.45 30.03
C ASP A 23 -53.93 18.51 29.27
N LYS A 24 -54.40 17.38 28.70
CA LYS A 24 -55.58 16.60 29.19
C LYS A 24 -56.17 15.57 28.21
N ASP A 25 -56.25 14.33 28.73
CA ASP A 25 -57.41 13.43 28.84
C ASP A 25 -58.30 12.96 27.65
N SER A 26 -58.42 11.61 27.62
CA SER A 26 -59.64 10.79 27.42
C SER A 26 -60.15 10.63 25.97
N SER A 27 -60.85 9.56 25.55
CA SER A 27 -61.20 8.20 26.03
C SER A 27 -62.13 7.57 24.96
N SER A 28 -62.45 6.28 25.15
CA SER A 28 -63.51 5.45 24.52
C SER A 28 -63.19 4.81 23.16
N GLU A 29 -63.02 3.49 23.05
CA GLU A 29 -63.91 2.32 23.28
C GLU A 29 -64.93 2.02 22.18
N SER A 30 -64.87 0.76 21.72
CA SER A 30 -65.96 -0.22 21.51
C SER A 30 -65.83 -0.91 20.14
N ASN A 31 -65.48 -2.22 20.14
CA ASN A 31 -66.37 -3.40 20.14
C ASN A 31 -66.73 -3.85 18.70
N THR A 32 -66.84 -5.11 18.30
CA THR A 32 -66.59 -6.46 18.85
C THR A 32 -66.90 -7.44 17.69
N GLU A 33 -66.59 -8.71 17.92
CA GLU A 33 -67.23 -9.95 17.41
C GLU A 33 -66.45 -10.70 16.30
N ASN A 34 -65.97 -11.95 16.48
CA ASN A 34 -66.52 -13.25 16.96
C ASN A 34 -66.35 -14.22 15.74
N SER A 35 -66.03 -15.51 15.78
CA SER A 35 -65.93 -16.54 16.82
C SER A 35 -65.18 -17.79 16.31
N SER A 36 -64.74 -18.61 17.27
CA SER A 36 -64.86 -20.10 17.37
C SER A 36 -64.04 -20.99 16.43
N SER A 37 -63.46 -22.13 16.85
CA SER A 37 -63.65 -23.04 18.01
C SER A 37 -62.53 -24.12 17.96
N ALA A 38 -61.86 -24.46 19.08
CA ALA A 38 -62.07 -25.64 19.97
C ALA A 38 -61.72 -27.00 19.32
N GLU A 39 -61.08 -28.02 19.91
CA GLU A 39 -60.95 -28.54 21.29
C GLU A 39 -59.82 -29.64 21.26
N SER A 40 -58.92 -29.76 22.27
CA SER A 40 -58.85 -30.81 23.34
C SER A 40 -58.69 -32.28 22.85
N THR A 41 -58.02 -33.26 23.46
CA THR A 41 -57.44 -33.56 24.79
C THR A 41 -56.75 -34.94 24.67
N ALA A 42 -55.74 -35.26 25.50
CA ALA A 42 -55.60 -36.57 26.19
C ALA A 42 -54.30 -36.68 27.01
N SER A 43 -54.44 -37.15 28.25
CA SER A 43 -53.38 -37.47 29.21
C SER A 43 -53.24 -38.99 29.40
N SER A 44 -52.07 -39.48 29.83
CA SER A 44 -51.97 -40.55 30.84
C SER A 44 -50.52 -40.71 31.36
N SER A 45 -50.41 -41.32 32.53
CA SER A 45 -49.36 -41.22 33.55
C SER A 45 -48.73 -42.57 33.93
N ALA A 46 -47.49 -42.51 34.46
CA ALA A 46 -46.81 -43.45 35.41
C ALA A 46 -46.31 -44.82 34.82
N GLU A 47 -45.18 -45.45 35.19
CA GLU A 47 -44.29 -45.43 36.38
C GLU A 47 -42.81 -45.78 36.06
N ALA A 48 -41.89 -45.19 36.86
CA ALA A 48 -40.61 -45.61 37.48
C ALA A 48 -39.75 -46.81 36.96
N ASP A 49 -38.41 -46.64 36.79
CA ASP A 49 -37.36 -46.72 37.85
C ASP A 49 -35.90 -46.67 37.31
N SER A 50 -35.00 -46.13 38.14
CA SER A 50 -33.51 -46.19 38.17
C SER A 50 -32.61 -45.18 37.39
N THR A 51 -32.25 -44.13 38.13
CA THR A 51 -30.88 -43.56 38.37
C THR A 51 -29.90 -43.32 37.21
N ALA A 52 -29.60 -42.04 36.95
CA ALA A 52 -28.23 -41.47 36.96
C ALA A 52 -28.31 -39.94 36.92
N GLU A 53 -27.41 -39.28 37.63
CA GLU A 53 -27.31 -37.83 37.83
C GLU A 53 -27.23 -37.06 36.51
N ASN A 54 -28.02 -35.98 36.39
CA ASN A 54 -27.93 -35.03 35.29
C ASN A 54 -27.46 -33.70 35.88
N ASP A 55 -26.16 -33.43 35.76
CA ASP A 55 -25.58 -32.11 35.98
C ASP A 55 -25.98 -31.23 34.79
N SER A 56 -27.00 -30.40 34.99
CA SER A 56 -27.32 -29.31 34.08
C SER A 56 -26.36 -28.16 34.31
N ASN A 57 -25.18 -28.21 33.68
CA ASN A 57 -24.34 -27.04 33.48
C ASN A 57 -23.33 -27.29 32.34
N SER A 58 -23.76 -27.12 31.08
CA SER A 58 -22.81 -27.05 29.96
C SER A 58 -23.44 -26.33 28.75
N GLU A 59 -23.58 -25.01 28.83
CA GLU A 59 -23.88 -24.18 27.65
C GLU A 59 -23.43 -22.71 27.84
N ALA A 60 -22.37 -22.47 28.63
CA ALA A 60 -21.83 -21.14 28.93
C ALA A 60 -20.30 -21.15 29.15
N SER A 61 -19.55 -21.87 28.30
CA SER A 61 -18.07 -21.95 28.45
C SER A 61 -17.30 -22.22 27.15
N ALA A 62 -17.92 -22.08 25.97
CA ALA A 62 -17.26 -22.48 24.72
C ALA A 62 -16.38 -21.39 24.11
N VAL A 63 -16.66 -20.11 24.39
CA VAL A 63 -15.99 -19.00 23.67
C VAL A 63 -14.78 -18.44 24.45
N SER A 64 -14.71 -18.64 25.78
CA SER A 64 -13.50 -18.37 26.58
C SER A 64 -12.39 -19.41 26.42
N SER A 65 -12.60 -20.46 25.60
CA SER A 65 -11.78 -21.67 25.66
C SER A 65 -10.54 -21.69 24.76
N ASN A 66 -10.42 -20.82 23.75
CA ASN A 66 -9.23 -20.81 22.87
C ASN A 66 -8.27 -19.62 23.05
N LYS A 67 -8.65 -18.52 23.73
CA LYS A 67 -7.74 -17.38 23.95
C LYS A 67 -6.39 -17.81 24.54
N SER A 68 -6.43 -18.50 25.68
CA SER A 68 -5.21 -19.00 26.33
C SER A 68 -4.43 -20.02 25.51
N GLY A 69 -5.12 -20.78 24.63
CA GLY A 69 -4.49 -21.73 23.71
C GLY A 69 -3.71 -21.02 22.62
N ILE A 70 -4.34 -20.04 21.97
CA ILE A 70 -3.74 -19.19 20.93
C ILE A 70 -2.57 -18.39 21.50
N GLU A 71 -2.75 -17.70 22.62
CA GLU A 71 -1.67 -16.96 23.30
C GLU A 71 -0.49 -17.86 23.64
N SER A 72 -0.76 -19.06 24.18
CA SER A 72 0.31 -20.01 24.50
C SER A 72 1.02 -20.55 23.25
N ALA A 73 0.31 -20.76 22.14
CA ALA A 73 0.89 -21.28 20.91
C ALA A 73 1.74 -20.24 20.18
N LEU A 74 1.31 -18.97 20.19
CA LEU A 74 1.96 -17.85 19.50
C LEU A 74 2.92 -17.04 20.39
N ASN A 75 3.10 -17.46 21.64
CA ASN A 75 4.20 -16.99 22.48
C ASN A 75 5.51 -17.60 21.99
N LEU A 76 6.41 -16.76 21.47
CA LEU A 76 7.68 -17.16 20.85
C LEU A 76 8.57 -18.00 21.78
N ALA A 77 8.49 -17.80 23.10
CA ALA A 77 9.21 -18.61 24.08
C ALA A 77 8.81 -20.10 24.05
N ASN A 78 7.62 -20.42 23.55
CA ASN A 78 7.11 -21.79 23.40
C ASN A 78 7.39 -22.40 22.02
N MET A 79 7.85 -21.59 21.05
CA MET A 79 8.02 -22.01 19.65
C MET A 79 9.42 -22.56 19.34
N ASN A 80 10.39 -22.39 20.25
CA ASN A 80 11.78 -22.82 20.07
C ASN A 80 12.40 -22.32 18.75
N ALA A 81 12.18 -21.04 18.44
CA ALA A 81 12.60 -20.39 17.21
C ALA A 81 14.12 -20.51 17.00
N GLU A 82 14.53 -20.69 15.74
CA GLU A 82 15.93 -20.68 15.32
C GLU A 82 16.37 -19.26 15.03
N TRP A 83 17.54 -18.87 15.54
CA TRP A 83 18.16 -17.57 15.35
C TRP A 83 19.53 -17.73 14.71
N THR A 84 19.85 -16.90 13.73
CA THR A 84 21.18 -16.85 13.09
C THR A 84 21.80 -15.48 13.26
N TYR A 85 23.03 -15.43 13.77
CA TYR A 85 23.82 -14.21 13.90
C TYR A 85 24.62 -13.90 12.64
N SER A 86 24.60 -12.64 12.22
CA SER A 86 25.42 -12.09 11.15
C SER A 86 26.53 -11.21 11.70
N ASP A 87 27.78 -11.67 11.62
CA ASP A 87 28.95 -10.90 12.07
C ASP A 87 29.12 -9.59 11.28
N SER A 88 28.74 -9.57 10.00
CA SER A 88 28.93 -8.39 9.14
C SER A 88 27.89 -7.30 9.40
N ALA A 89 26.68 -7.69 9.76
CA ALA A 89 25.60 -6.74 10.05
C ALA A 89 25.47 -6.44 11.55
N ASP A 90 26.14 -7.20 12.41
CA ASP A 90 25.89 -7.25 13.86
C ASP A 90 24.40 -7.36 14.15
N ALA A 91 23.79 -8.47 13.74
CA ALA A 91 22.34 -8.69 13.80
C ALA A 91 21.98 -10.16 14.03
N TRP A 92 20.85 -10.39 14.71
CA TRP A 92 20.23 -11.71 14.83
C TRP A 92 18.96 -11.77 13.99
N THR A 93 18.85 -12.78 13.14
CA THR A 93 17.67 -13.03 12.31
C THR A 93 16.98 -14.31 12.76
N MET A 94 15.68 -14.20 13.05
CA MET A 94 14.80 -15.33 13.36
C MET A 94 14.44 -16.06 12.07
N ALA A 95 14.57 -17.38 12.02
CA ALA A 95 13.93 -18.17 10.97
C ALA A 95 12.40 -17.96 11.04
N SER A 96 11.71 -17.96 9.90
CA SER A 96 10.27 -17.73 9.87
C SER A 96 9.51 -18.73 10.75
N VAL A 97 8.57 -18.21 11.52
CA VAL A 97 7.61 -18.99 12.32
C VAL A 97 6.20 -18.63 11.89
N THR A 98 5.20 -19.49 12.12
CA THR A 98 3.81 -19.13 11.83
C THR A 98 3.34 -17.95 12.71
N ALA A 99 2.55 -17.06 12.11
CA ALA A 99 1.95 -15.91 12.83
C ALA A 99 0.56 -16.23 13.42
N VAL A 100 -0.02 -17.38 13.06
CA VAL A 100 -1.41 -17.76 13.36
C VAL A 100 -1.52 -19.23 13.76
N THR A 101 -2.60 -19.66 14.44
CA THR A 101 -2.73 -21.07 14.85
C THR A 101 -3.37 -21.97 13.80
N ASN A 102 -4.10 -21.41 12.84
CA ASN A 102 -4.82 -22.14 11.79
C ASN A 102 -4.41 -21.63 10.39
N PRO A 103 -3.13 -21.76 10.00
CA PRO A 103 -2.74 -21.37 8.65
C PRO A 103 -3.41 -22.27 7.61
N GLU A 104 -3.98 -21.68 6.58
CA GLU A 104 -4.41 -22.34 5.35
C GLU A 104 -3.21 -22.73 4.48
N ILE A 105 -2.20 -21.85 4.41
CA ILE A 105 -0.93 -22.09 3.73
C ILE A 105 0.23 -21.77 4.69
N GLU A 106 0.78 -22.82 5.32
CA GLU A 106 1.86 -22.70 6.32
C GLU A 106 3.09 -21.95 5.79
N ASP A 107 3.40 -22.12 4.50
CA ASP A 107 4.56 -21.52 3.84
C ASP A 107 4.35 -20.03 3.48
N GLU A 108 3.16 -19.47 3.67
CA GLU A 108 2.83 -18.06 3.39
C GLU A 108 2.36 -17.32 4.65
N GLN A 109 1.85 -17.99 5.67
CA GLN A 109 1.28 -17.35 6.86
C GLN A 109 2.25 -17.32 8.05
N GLY A 110 3.43 -16.77 7.81
CA GLY A 110 4.51 -16.68 8.78
C GLY A 110 5.19 -15.31 8.84
N VAL A 111 6.10 -15.20 9.80
CA VAL A 111 6.81 -13.96 10.12
C VAL A 111 8.25 -14.25 10.54
N SER A 112 9.17 -13.42 10.09
CA SER A 112 10.57 -13.37 10.52
C SER A 112 10.91 -11.99 11.05
N VAL A 113 11.81 -11.95 12.03
CA VAL A 113 12.26 -10.72 12.68
C VAL A 113 13.78 -10.68 12.71
N CYS A 114 14.34 -9.54 12.32
CA CYS A 114 15.76 -9.23 12.44
C CYS A 114 15.95 -8.13 13.48
N VAL A 115 16.85 -8.37 14.43
CA VAL A 115 17.13 -7.47 15.55
C VAL A 115 18.61 -7.08 15.58
N PRO A 116 18.95 -5.83 15.93
CA PRO A 116 20.33 -5.43 16.13
C PRO A 116 21.03 -6.29 17.19
N GLY A 117 22.22 -6.78 16.88
CA GLY A 117 23.03 -7.63 17.74
C GLY A 117 23.38 -6.96 19.07
N ALA A 118 23.57 -5.64 19.07
CA ALA A 118 23.84 -4.87 20.28
C ALA A 118 22.67 -4.91 21.31
N TYR A 119 21.43 -5.20 20.88
CA TYR A 119 20.30 -5.39 21.79
C TYR A 119 20.21 -6.81 22.37
N VAL A 120 21.12 -7.72 22.00
CA VAL A 120 21.04 -9.15 22.35
C VAL A 120 22.35 -9.62 22.97
N LYS A 121 22.31 -10.14 24.20
CA LYS A 121 23.47 -10.74 24.88
C LYS A 121 23.82 -12.11 24.32
N GLY A 122 22.83 -12.80 23.77
CA GLY A 122 22.92 -14.10 23.11
C GLY A 122 21.57 -14.83 23.15
N ILE A 123 21.60 -16.11 22.80
CA ILE A 123 20.45 -17.02 22.80
C ILE A 123 20.51 -17.89 24.05
N ASP A 124 19.43 -17.94 24.83
CA ASP A 124 19.20 -18.91 25.90
C ASP A 124 18.62 -20.19 25.28
N THR A 125 19.42 -21.26 25.32
CA THR A 125 19.07 -22.57 24.74
C THR A 125 18.55 -23.55 25.78
N THR A 126 18.59 -23.18 27.06
CA THR A 126 18.22 -24.05 28.20
C THR A 126 16.99 -23.58 28.96
N GLY A 127 16.53 -22.35 28.72
CA GLY A 127 15.39 -21.72 29.38
C GLY A 127 15.70 -21.25 30.80
N ASP A 128 16.96 -21.00 31.14
CA ASP A 128 17.37 -20.52 32.47
C ASP A 128 17.48 -18.99 32.58
N GLY A 129 17.25 -18.28 31.48
CA GLY A 129 17.30 -16.82 31.37
C GLY A 129 18.70 -16.26 31.08
N GLU A 130 19.72 -17.11 30.91
CA GLU A 130 21.08 -16.70 30.60
C GLU A 130 21.49 -17.12 29.19
N ALA A 131 22.38 -16.33 28.56
CA ALA A 131 22.82 -16.61 27.20
C ALA A 131 23.82 -17.78 27.17
N ASP A 132 23.53 -18.80 26.36
CA ASP A 132 24.40 -19.94 26.11
C ASP A 132 25.28 -19.75 24.86
N THR A 133 24.73 -19.07 23.85
CA THR A 133 25.37 -18.85 22.54
C THR A 133 25.30 -17.37 22.16
N THR A 134 26.43 -16.81 21.71
CA THR A 134 26.53 -15.38 21.36
C THR A 134 26.80 -15.15 19.86
N SER A 135 26.82 -16.20 19.04
CA SER A 135 27.10 -16.13 17.59
C SER A 135 26.69 -17.42 16.89
N GLY A 136 26.57 -17.42 15.57
CA GLY A 136 26.18 -18.60 14.78
C GLY A 136 24.67 -18.84 14.81
N THR A 137 24.27 -20.11 14.65
CA THR A 137 22.86 -20.51 14.63
C THR A 137 22.50 -21.29 15.90
N ALA A 138 21.39 -20.93 16.56
CA ALA A 138 20.91 -21.60 17.75
C ALA A 138 19.38 -21.50 17.88
N ASN A 139 18.75 -22.51 18.49
CA ASN A 139 17.34 -22.47 18.86
C ASN A 139 17.18 -22.04 20.31
N GLY A 140 16.24 -21.14 20.58
CA GLY A 140 15.98 -20.68 21.94
C GLY A 140 15.35 -19.29 21.98
N THR A 141 15.49 -18.61 23.11
CA THR A 141 14.96 -17.26 23.34
C THR A 141 16.08 -16.22 23.33
N LEU A 142 15.77 -15.01 22.90
CA LEU A 142 16.71 -13.88 22.99
C LEU A 142 16.91 -13.48 24.45
N VAL A 143 18.17 -13.30 24.85
CA VAL A 143 18.51 -12.61 26.10
C VAL A 143 18.75 -11.13 25.78
N ILE A 144 17.72 -10.31 25.96
CA ILE A 144 17.71 -8.91 25.53
C ILE A 144 18.52 -8.01 26.49
N ASP A 145 19.32 -7.10 25.93
CA ASP A 145 19.98 -6.01 26.62
C ASP A 145 19.24 -4.69 26.43
N TYR A 146 18.39 -4.33 27.40
CA TYR A 146 17.63 -3.09 27.39
C TYR A 146 18.46 -1.83 27.73
N ASP A 147 19.69 -1.98 28.23
CA ASP A 147 20.53 -0.86 28.62
C ASP A 147 21.41 -0.36 27.44
N THR A 148 21.64 -1.21 26.44
CA THR A 148 22.43 -0.85 25.26
C THR A 148 21.74 0.23 24.44
N LYS A 149 22.56 1.12 23.86
CA LYS A 149 22.13 2.19 22.98
C LYS A 149 22.78 2.06 21.61
N ILE A 150 21.98 2.21 20.57
CA ILE A 150 22.45 2.40 19.20
C ILE A 150 22.18 3.86 18.82
N THR A 151 23.11 4.46 18.10
CA THR A 151 22.91 5.79 17.49
C THR A 151 22.79 5.58 15.99
N SER A 152 21.66 5.95 15.41
CA SER A 152 21.44 5.86 13.96
C SER A 152 22.43 6.76 13.22
N THR A 153 22.56 6.55 11.91
CA THR A 153 23.39 7.39 11.05
C THR A 153 22.98 8.87 11.07
N ASN A 154 21.70 9.16 11.39
CA ASN A 154 21.17 10.52 11.50
C ASN A 154 21.26 11.10 12.93
N GLY A 155 21.85 10.36 13.88
CA GLY A 155 22.12 10.84 15.24
C GLY A 155 20.98 10.63 16.24
N GLN A 156 19.91 9.93 15.86
CA GLN A 156 18.87 9.51 16.79
C GLN A 156 19.38 8.35 17.65
N VAL A 157 18.90 8.23 18.89
CA VAL A 157 19.38 7.22 19.84
C VAL A 157 18.23 6.30 20.25
N TYR A 158 18.47 5.00 20.11
CA TYR A 158 17.50 3.95 20.41
C TYR A 158 18.05 2.94 21.43
N THR A 159 17.14 2.33 22.19
CA THR A 159 17.39 1.12 22.97
C THR A 159 16.49 0.00 22.47
N ALA A 160 16.71 -1.22 22.98
CA ALA A 160 15.84 -2.36 22.73
C ALA A 160 14.36 -2.13 23.12
N ALA A 161 14.02 -1.11 23.92
CA ALA A 161 12.62 -0.80 24.28
C ALA A 161 12.02 0.34 23.44
N THR A 162 12.84 1.10 22.72
CA THR A 162 12.40 2.32 22.01
C THR A 162 12.61 2.25 20.51
N ALA A 163 13.28 1.21 20.02
CA ALA A 163 13.58 0.98 18.62
C ALA A 163 12.29 0.92 17.77
N PRO A 164 12.22 1.68 16.66
CA PRO A 164 11.20 1.50 15.64
C PRO A 164 11.19 0.09 15.07
N VAL A 165 10.01 -0.36 14.65
CA VAL A 165 9.80 -1.66 14.01
C VAL A 165 9.30 -1.43 12.58
N ILE A 166 10.07 -1.87 11.60
CA ILE A 166 9.74 -1.72 10.17
C ILE A 166 9.04 -2.99 9.69
N ILE A 167 7.81 -2.86 9.21
CA ILE A 167 7.00 -3.92 8.62
C ILE A 167 7.12 -3.84 7.11
N ASN A 168 7.83 -4.79 6.51
CA ASN A 168 7.94 -4.88 5.05
C ASN A 168 6.77 -5.70 4.51
N THR A 169 5.91 -5.08 3.71
CA THR A 169 4.81 -5.75 3.01
C THR A 169 5.33 -6.38 1.72
N GLY A 170 5.14 -7.69 1.57
CA GLY A 170 5.66 -8.49 0.45
C GLY A 170 4.75 -8.55 -0.78
N ALA A 171 3.57 -7.94 -0.74
CA ALA A 171 2.49 -8.11 -1.72
C ALA A 171 2.70 -7.37 -3.06
N ALA A 172 3.90 -7.41 -3.65
CA ALA A 172 4.16 -6.79 -4.94
C ALA A 172 3.18 -7.32 -6.01
N GLY A 173 2.52 -6.42 -6.74
CA GLY A 173 1.45 -6.77 -7.68
C GLY A 173 0.27 -7.53 -7.04
N TYR A 174 0.02 -7.37 -5.74
CA TYR A 174 -0.96 -8.15 -4.95
C TYR A 174 -0.67 -9.66 -4.89
N SER A 175 0.59 -10.03 -5.09
CA SER A 175 0.99 -11.43 -5.15
C SER A 175 1.16 -12.08 -3.77
N GLU A 176 1.10 -13.41 -3.74
CA GLU A 176 1.54 -14.20 -2.60
C GLU A 176 3.01 -13.93 -2.29
N GLN A 177 3.39 -14.07 -1.02
CA GLN A 177 4.77 -13.98 -0.57
C GLN A 177 5.06 -15.16 0.35
N SER A 178 5.93 -16.07 -0.10
CA SER A 178 6.41 -17.16 0.75
C SER A 178 7.16 -16.61 1.97
N ASN A 179 7.17 -17.38 3.05
CA ASN A 179 7.92 -17.09 4.26
C ASN A 179 9.41 -16.92 3.95
N GLN A 180 9.95 -15.75 4.28
CA GLN A 180 11.37 -15.47 4.20
C GLN A 180 11.95 -14.91 5.50
N ASN A 181 13.26 -15.03 5.62
CA ASN A 181 14.02 -14.39 6.67
C ASN A 181 14.06 -12.86 6.46
N ALA A 182 13.87 -12.10 7.54
CA ALA A 182 13.98 -10.66 7.55
C ALA A 182 15.41 -10.20 7.22
N SER A 183 15.51 -9.19 6.36
CA SER A 183 16.79 -8.58 6.01
C SER A 183 17.45 -7.90 7.20
N THR A 184 18.78 -7.78 7.14
CA THR A 184 19.60 -7.05 8.12
C THR A 184 19.74 -5.55 7.83
N THR A 185 19.08 -5.05 6.78
CA THR A 185 19.24 -3.67 6.24
C THR A 185 19.20 -2.57 7.30
N TYR A 186 18.31 -2.65 8.28
CA TYR A 186 18.12 -1.59 9.28
C TYR A 186 18.78 -1.83 10.63
N ALA A 187 19.53 -2.93 10.78
CA ALA A 187 20.16 -3.27 12.06
C ALA A 187 21.16 -2.19 12.53
N ALA A 188 21.92 -1.62 11.58
CA ALA A 188 22.88 -0.55 11.86
C ALA A 188 22.23 0.77 12.30
N GLU A 189 20.97 1.02 11.90
CA GLU A 189 20.19 2.18 12.31
C GLU A 189 19.56 2.00 13.70
N GLY A 190 19.61 0.76 14.23
CA GLY A 190 19.04 0.39 15.53
C GLY A 190 17.56 0.03 15.47
N TYR A 191 17.01 -0.23 14.27
CA TYR A 191 15.61 -0.63 14.07
C TYR A 191 15.46 -2.14 14.11
N ILE A 192 14.24 -2.58 14.40
CA ILE A 192 13.81 -3.97 14.21
C ILE A 192 13.21 -4.08 12.81
N ASN A 193 13.59 -5.10 12.06
CA ASN A 193 13.07 -5.32 10.71
C ASN A 193 12.23 -6.60 10.66
N VAL A 194 11.02 -6.51 10.10
CA VAL A 194 10.05 -7.61 10.04
C VAL A 194 9.75 -7.95 8.59
N ALA A 195 9.85 -9.23 8.25
CA ALA A 195 9.38 -9.76 6.97
C ALA A 195 8.15 -10.63 7.21
N CYS A 196 7.06 -10.30 6.54
CA CYS A 196 5.82 -11.06 6.58
C CYS A 196 5.74 -11.94 5.33
N GLY A 197 5.37 -13.21 5.51
CA GLY A 197 4.71 -13.93 4.43
C GLY A 197 3.26 -13.44 4.31
N ASN A 198 2.65 -13.68 3.16
CA ASN A 198 1.21 -13.47 2.97
C ASN A 198 0.70 -14.37 1.85
N ARG A 199 -0.58 -14.76 1.94
CA ARG A 199 -1.33 -15.17 0.75
C ARG A 199 -1.50 -14.02 -0.22
N GLY A 200 -1.87 -14.30 -1.45
CA GLY A 200 -2.19 -13.28 -2.46
C GLY A 200 -2.81 -13.92 -3.68
N LYS A 201 -2.94 -13.17 -4.78
CA LYS A 201 -3.79 -13.56 -5.92
C LYS A 201 -3.45 -14.87 -6.65
N GLN A 202 -2.32 -15.50 -6.33
CA GLN A 202 -1.90 -16.81 -6.86
C GLN A 202 -2.15 -17.96 -5.87
N SER A 203 -2.47 -17.66 -4.60
CA SER A 203 -2.51 -18.62 -3.53
C SER A 203 -3.60 -19.66 -3.73
N THR A 204 -3.17 -20.92 -3.73
CA THR A 204 -4.05 -22.09 -3.78
C THR A 204 -3.67 -23.08 -2.68
N ILE A 205 -4.68 -23.66 -2.02
CA ILE A 205 -4.42 -24.76 -1.09
C ILE A 205 -4.07 -26.05 -1.85
N SER A 206 -3.60 -27.06 -1.12
CA SER A 206 -3.02 -28.30 -1.70
C SER A 206 -3.90 -29.10 -2.68
N ASP A 207 -5.22 -28.88 -2.69
CA ASP A 207 -6.15 -29.53 -3.63
C ASP A 207 -6.44 -28.69 -4.89
N GLY A 208 -5.82 -27.51 -5.01
CA GLY A 208 -5.97 -26.57 -6.13
C GLY A 208 -7.08 -25.55 -5.93
N THR A 209 -7.77 -25.52 -4.78
CA THR A 209 -8.78 -24.49 -4.49
C THR A 209 -8.11 -23.14 -4.23
N TYR A 210 -8.62 -22.09 -4.87
CA TYR A 210 -8.19 -20.70 -4.66
C TYR A 210 -8.52 -20.22 -3.24
N THR A 211 -7.54 -19.59 -2.56
CA THR A 211 -7.64 -18.96 -1.21
C THR A 211 -6.95 -17.58 -1.16
N GLY A 212 -6.54 -17.09 -2.32
CA GLY A 212 -5.78 -15.86 -2.47
C GLY A 212 -6.60 -14.57 -2.44
N ASP A 213 -7.92 -14.69 -2.34
CA ASP A 213 -8.86 -13.58 -2.47
C ASP A 213 -8.71 -12.55 -1.35
N ALA A 214 -9.02 -11.30 -1.68
CA ALA A 214 -9.18 -10.26 -0.68
C ALA A 214 -10.24 -10.69 0.36
N PRO A 215 -9.99 -10.50 1.68
CA PRO A 215 -8.91 -9.71 2.26
C PRO A 215 -7.69 -10.50 2.76
N SER A 216 -7.50 -11.75 2.35
CA SER A 216 -6.53 -12.70 2.93
C SER A 216 -5.11 -12.16 3.07
N CYS A 217 -4.58 -11.51 2.02
CA CYS A 217 -3.23 -10.93 2.05
C CYS A 217 -3.07 -9.86 3.14
N LEU A 218 -4.06 -8.97 3.29
CA LEU A 218 -4.02 -7.90 4.30
C LEU A 218 -4.19 -8.48 5.71
N VAL A 219 -5.06 -9.48 5.86
CA VAL A 219 -5.30 -10.19 7.13
C VAL A 219 -4.02 -10.88 7.61
N ASP A 220 -3.28 -11.55 6.72
CA ASP A 220 -2.01 -12.21 7.07
C ASP A 220 -0.97 -11.20 7.60
N GLN A 221 -0.90 -10.00 6.99
CA GLN A 221 -0.01 -8.93 7.44
C GLN A 221 -0.44 -8.33 8.78
N LYS A 222 -1.75 -8.12 9.01
CA LYS A 222 -2.31 -7.71 10.31
C LYS A 222 -1.96 -8.72 11.41
N ASN A 223 -2.12 -10.00 11.12
CA ASN A 223 -1.78 -11.10 12.02
C ASN A 223 -0.29 -11.12 12.38
N ALA A 224 0.58 -10.88 11.41
CA ALA A 224 2.03 -10.75 11.65
C ALA A 224 2.35 -9.55 12.56
N VAL A 225 1.70 -8.39 12.38
CA VAL A 225 1.87 -7.23 13.27
C VAL A 225 1.43 -7.57 14.69
N ARG A 226 0.26 -8.19 14.88
CA ARG A 226 -0.22 -8.63 16.20
C ARG A 226 0.75 -9.61 16.85
N PHE A 227 1.27 -10.59 16.10
CA PHE A 227 2.26 -11.54 16.60
C PHE A 227 3.52 -10.85 17.12
N VAL A 228 4.09 -9.92 16.36
CA VAL A 228 5.33 -9.22 16.75
C VAL A 228 5.07 -8.34 17.96
N LYS A 229 4.00 -7.54 17.97
CA LYS A 229 3.65 -6.69 19.12
C LYS A 229 3.38 -7.50 20.38
N TYR A 230 2.67 -8.62 20.28
CA TYR A 230 2.45 -9.53 21.40
C TYR A 230 3.78 -10.02 21.99
N ASN A 231 4.72 -10.42 21.13
CA ASN A 231 6.02 -10.93 21.57
C ASN A 231 6.97 -9.83 22.09
N ILE A 232 6.79 -8.57 21.69
CA ILE A 232 7.43 -7.42 22.34
C ILE A 232 6.85 -7.22 23.75
N LEU A 233 5.52 -7.24 23.92
CA LEU A 233 4.88 -7.08 25.24
C LEU A 233 5.28 -8.17 26.24
N LEU A 234 5.50 -9.40 25.75
CA LEU A 234 6.00 -10.52 26.56
C LEU A 234 7.50 -10.40 26.91
N GLY A 235 8.25 -9.53 26.24
CA GLY A 235 9.69 -9.40 26.38
C GLY A 235 10.50 -10.46 25.63
N ASN A 236 9.89 -11.15 24.66
CA ASN A 236 10.56 -12.13 23.79
C ASN A 236 11.30 -11.46 22.62
N LEU A 237 10.84 -10.28 22.20
CA LEU A 237 11.43 -9.47 21.13
C LEU A 237 11.74 -8.06 21.65
N PRO A 238 12.84 -7.43 21.20
CA PRO A 238 13.06 -5.99 21.36
C PRO A 238 12.17 -5.21 20.39
N GLY A 239 12.01 -3.91 20.64
CA GLY A 239 11.21 -2.98 19.84
C GLY A 239 10.21 -2.21 20.69
N SER A 240 9.61 -1.18 20.10
CA SER A 240 8.49 -0.44 20.69
C SER A 240 7.19 -0.81 19.98
N VAL A 241 6.16 -1.20 20.73
CA VAL A 241 4.80 -1.40 20.19
C VAL A 241 4.15 -0.12 19.66
N ASP A 242 4.69 1.04 20.06
CA ASP A 242 4.16 2.36 19.71
C ASP A 242 4.79 2.95 18.43
N TYR A 243 5.85 2.34 17.88
CA TYR A 243 6.62 2.90 16.75
C TYR A 243 6.78 1.91 15.59
N PHE A 244 5.66 1.35 15.15
CA PHE A 244 5.59 0.48 13.97
C PHE A 244 5.41 1.31 12.70
N VAL A 245 6.18 1.00 11.65
CA VAL A 245 6.12 1.68 10.35
C VAL A 245 5.93 0.65 9.25
N SER A 246 4.85 0.76 8.46
CA SER A 246 4.69 -0.05 7.26
C SER A 246 5.45 0.53 6.08
N THR A 247 5.99 -0.35 5.24
CA THR A 247 6.61 0.05 3.99
C THR A 247 6.56 -1.05 2.93
N GLY A 248 6.48 -0.66 1.66
CA GLY A 248 6.41 -1.56 0.52
C GLY A 248 6.34 -0.78 -0.80
N GLY A 249 6.58 -1.47 -1.92
CA GLY A 249 6.51 -0.91 -3.27
C GLY A 249 5.40 -1.52 -4.11
N SER A 250 4.78 -0.75 -5.01
CA SER A 250 3.73 -1.23 -5.91
C SER A 250 2.52 -1.78 -5.12
N GLY A 251 2.04 -2.99 -5.42
CA GLY A 251 1.04 -3.70 -4.58
C GLY A 251 1.48 -3.85 -3.11
N GLY A 252 2.78 -3.95 -2.83
CA GLY A 252 3.30 -3.90 -1.46
C GLY A 252 3.09 -2.51 -0.84
N GLY A 253 3.24 -1.45 -1.62
CA GLY A 253 2.91 -0.07 -1.22
C GLY A 253 1.42 0.13 -0.97
N ALA A 254 0.56 -0.48 -1.80
CA ALA A 254 -0.88 -0.55 -1.55
C ALA A 254 -1.17 -1.19 -0.19
N HIS A 255 -0.57 -2.36 0.07
CA HIS A 255 -0.71 -3.06 1.35
C HIS A 255 -0.11 -2.30 2.54
N ALA A 256 0.99 -1.57 2.37
CA ALA A 256 1.54 -0.72 3.42
C ALA A 256 0.56 0.39 3.82
N SER A 257 -0.06 1.02 2.83
CA SER A 257 -1.10 2.04 3.02
C SER A 257 -2.39 1.48 3.60
N MET A 258 -2.90 0.36 3.08
CA MET A 258 -4.10 -0.31 3.60
C MET A 258 -3.90 -0.79 5.03
N LEU A 259 -2.74 -1.36 5.36
CA LEU A 259 -2.43 -1.81 6.73
C LEU A 259 -2.46 -0.64 7.71
N ALA A 260 -1.94 0.53 7.33
CA ALA A 260 -2.01 1.73 8.14
C ALA A 260 -3.45 2.29 8.22
N ALA A 261 -4.16 2.35 7.10
CA ALA A 261 -5.52 2.88 7.02
C ALA A 261 -6.55 2.02 7.76
N THR A 262 -6.35 0.71 7.87
CA THR A 262 -7.34 -0.24 8.43
C THR A 262 -7.05 -0.63 9.89
N SER A 263 -6.13 0.08 10.54
CA SER A 263 -5.66 -0.17 11.91
C SER A 263 -6.81 -0.37 12.90
N ASN A 264 -6.85 -1.51 13.57
CA ASN A 264 -7.86 -1.94 14.56
C ASN A 264 -9.30 -2.02 14.06
N ASN A 265 -9.55 -1.92 12.75
CA ASN A 265 -10.91 -1.90 12.28
C ASN A 265 -11.60 -3.27 12.41
N PRO A 266 -12.80 -3.36 13.03
CA PRO A 266 -13.48 -4.63 13.28
C PRO A 266 -13.98 -5.34 12.02
N ASP A 267 -13.97 -4.70 10.85
CA ASP A 267 -14.28 -5.36 9.58
C ASP A 267 -13.36 -6.55 9.30
N PHE A 268 -12.14 -6.55 9.85
CA PHE A 268 -11.15 -7.62 9.63
C PHE A 268 -11.16 -8.70 10.72
N TYR A 269 -11.85 -8.49 11.83
CA TYR A 269 -11.69 -9.34 13.02
C TYR A 269 -12.20 -10.77 12.84
N ASP A 270 -13.26 -10.98 12.07
CA ASP A 270 -13.76 -12.34 11.84
C ASP A 270 -12.74 -13.18 11.04
N TYR A 271 -12.05 -12.59 10.04
CA TYR A 271 -10.95 -13.24 9.32
C TYR A 271 -9.73 -13.51 10.21
N GLU A 272 -9.35 -12.54 11.07
CA GLU A 272 -8.26 -12.73 12.04
C GLU A 272 -8.58 -13.85 13.04
N ILE A 273 -9.82 -13.94 13.50
CA ILE A 273 -10.30 -15.00 14.41
C ILE A 273 -10.27 -16.37 13.72
N GLU A 274 -10.69 -16.46 12.47
CA GLU A 274 -10.64 -17.70 11.69
C GLU A 274 -9.22 -18.25 11.56
N ALA A 275 -8.27 -17.38 11.17
CA ALA A 275 -6.86 -17.71 11.11
C ALA A 275 -6.29 -18.11 12.49
N GLY A 276 -6.93 -17.67 13.58
CA GLY A 276 -6.46 -17.91 14.95
C GLY A 276 -5.35 -16.93 15.34
N ALA A 277 -5.52 -15.66 15.00
CA ALA A 277 -4.64 -14.58 15.37
C ALA A 277 -4.61 -14.33 16.88
N VAL A 278 -3.47 -13.85 17.38
CA VAL A 278 -3.35 -13.42 18.78
C VAL A 278 -3.96 -12.02 18.97
N GLY A 279 -4.69 -11.83 20.06
CA GLY A 279 -5.25 -10.53 20.44
C GLY A 279 -6.50 -10.10 19.69
N VAL A 280 -7.20 -11.00 19.00
CA VAL A 280 -8.57 -10.78 18.51
C VAL A 280 -9.41 -12.01 18.83
N TYR A 281 -10.44 -11.82 19.64
CA TYR A 281 -11.28 -12.92 20.11
C TYR A 281 -12.76 -12.52 20.06
N LYS A 282 -13.62 -13.44 19.63
CA LYS A 282 -15.07 -13.28 19.80
C LYS A 282 -15.44 -13.61 21.25
N ASN A 283 -16.37 -12.86 21.84
CA ASN A 283 -16.96 -13.15 23.15
C ASN A 283 -18.27 -13.93 22.98
N GLU A 284 -18.79 -14.52 24.07
CA GLU A 284 -20.05 -15.28 24.05
C GLU A 284 -21.27 -14.46 23.60
N ASP A 285 -21.24 -13.14 23.80
CA ASP A 285 -22.28 -12.21 23.38
C ASP A 285 -22.13 -11.71 21.93
N GLY A 286 -21.11 -12.17 21.21
CA GLY A 286 -20.80 -11.78 19.84
C GLY A 286 -19.95 -10.52 19.71
N SER A 287 -19.62 -9.83 20.81
CA SER A 287 -18.66 -8.71 20.79
C SER A 287 -17.23 -9.21 20.61
N TYR A 288 -16.33 -8.32 20.20
CA TYR A 288 -14.90 -8.63 20.09
C TYR A 288 -14.13 -8.20 21.35
N SER A 289 -13.03 -8.90 21.61
CA SER A 289 -12.00 -8.54 22.59
C SER A 289 -10.66 -8.44 21.89
N THR A 290 -9.98 -7.32 22.07
CA THR A 290 -8.67 -7.01 21.49
C THR A 290 -7.54 -7.10 22.51
N THR A 291 -7.75 -7.85 23.59
CA THR A 291 -6.82 -7.91 24.74
C THR A 291 -6.05 -9.22 24.79
N VAL A 292 -4.80 -9.14 25.25
CA VAL A 292 -3.92 -10.29 25.52
C VAL A 292 -3.49 -10.34 26.98
N THR A 293 -3.22 -11.55 27.48
CA THR A 293 -2.68 -11.75 28.83
C THR A 293 -1.16 -11.52 28.85
N VAL A 294 -0.71 -10.47 29.53
CA VAL A 294 0.71 -10.17 29.75
C VAL A 294 0.96 -10.07 31.24
N ASN A 295 1.85 -10.92 31.78
CA ASN A 295 2.16 -10.99 33.21
C ASN A 295 0.92 -11.16 34.14
N GLY A 296 -0.14 -11.80 33.62
CA GLY A 296 -1.41 -12.02 34.34
C GLY A 296 -2.36 -10.82 34.34
N GLU A 297 -2.05 -9.77 33.60
CA GLU A 297 -2.93 -8.61 33.35
C GLU A 297 -3.39 -8.59 31.89
N GLU A 298 -4.61 -8.08 31.67
CA GLU A 298 -5.15 -7.88 30.33
C GLU A 298 -4.63 -6.57 29.75
N VAL A 299 -4.03 -6.64 28.57
CA VAL A 299 -3.41 -5.52 27.86
C VAL A 299 -4.02 -5.45 26.46
N GLU A 300 -4.45 -4.27 26.02
CA GLU A 300 -4.91 -4.06 24.65
C GLU A 300 -3.76 -4.36 23.66
N LEU A 301 -4.06 -5.16 22.65
CA LEU A 301 -3.19 -5.44 21.53
C LEU A 301 -3.81 -4.83 20.27
N SER A 302 -3.08 -3.88 19.70
CA SER A 302 -3.48 -3.17 18.49
C SER A 302 -2.60 -3.59 17.31
N ASP A 303 -3.19 -3.78 16.13
CA ASP A 303 -2.46 -3.90 14.85
C ASP A 303 -2.16 -2.53 14.22
N GLY A 304 -2.43 -1.42 14.92
CA GLY A 304 -2.30 -0.07 14.41
C GLY A 304 -0.86 0.39 14.19
N LEU A 305 -0.65 1.24 13.19
CA LEU A 305 0.68 1.69 12.80
C LEU A 305 0.94 3.13 13.24
N TRP A 306 2.19 3.41 13.59
CA TRP A 306 2.61 4.78 13.92
C TRP A 306 2.89 5.60 12.67
N GLY A 307 3.44 4.98 11.63
CA GLY A 307 3.69 5.63 10.35
C GLY A 307 3.56 4.68 9.16
N CYS A 308 3.46 5.27 7.97
CA CYS A 308 3.49 4.55 6.69
C CYS A 308 4.42 5.29 5.72
N MET A 309 5.31 4.55 5.05
CA MET A 309 6.07 5.05 3.91
C MET A 309 5.88 4.09 2.73
N ALA A 310 4.99 4.45 1.81
CA ALA A 310 4.63 3.63 0.66
C ALA A 310 5.27 4.16 -0.63
N TYR A 311 5.68 3.23 -1.49
CA TYR A 311 6.29 3.55 -2.78
C TYR A 311 5.36 3.09 -3.91
N SER A 312 4.97 3.99 -4.81
CA SER A 312 4.12 3.68 -5.97
C SER A 312 2.88 2.88 -5.56
N ALA A 313 2.16 3.34 -4.54
CA ALA A 313 1.06 2.58 -3.95
C ALA A 313 -0.08 2.39 -4.96
N ILE A 314 -0.33 1.15 -5.39
CA ILE A 314 -1.38 0.80 -6.36
C ILE A 314 -2.74 0.68 -5.65
N THR A 315 -3.22 1.77 -5.06
CA THR A 315 -4.47 1.85 -4.29
C THR A 315 -4.91 3.32 -4.20
N SER A 316 -6.19 3.66 -4.04
CA SER A 316 -7.36 2.79 -3.96
C SER A 316 -7.80 2.21 -5.31
N LEU A 317 -7.97 0.88 -5.38
CA LEU A 317 -8.42 0.22 -6.60
C LEU A 317 -9.84 0.64 -6.99
N GLN A 318 -10.73 0.84 -6.01
CA GLN A 318 -12.14 1.16 -6.26
C GLN A 318 -12.37 2.44 -7.09
N GLU A 319 -11.42 3.36 -7.10
CA GLU A 319 -11.48 4.60 -7.89
C GLU A 319 -10.44 4.65 -9.03
N ALA A 320 -9.62 3.61 -9.18
CA ALA A 320 -8.42 3.64 -10.02
C ALA A 320 -8.73 3.77 -11.51
N ASP A 321 -9.73 3.05 -12.04
CA ASP A 321 -10.11 3.15 -13.46
C ASP A 321 -10.66 4.52 -13.82
N MET A 322 -11.51 5.09 -12.96
CA MET A 322 -12.03 6.45 -13.13
C MET A 322 -10.93 7.50 -13.03
N ALA A 323 -10.06 7.41 -12.01
CA ALA A 323 -8.98 8.37 -11.78
C ALA A 323 -7.94 8.35 -12.92
N MET A 324 -7.63 7.17 -13.45
CA MET A 324 -6.74 7.00 -14.59
C MET A 324 -7.37 7.51 -15.88
N ALA A 325 -8.63 7.17 -16.14
CA ALA A 325 -9.38 7.71 -17.28
C ALA A 325 -9.44 9.24 -17.27
N PHE A 326 -9.70 9.83 -16.09
CA PHE A 326 -9.71 11.29 -15.91
C PHE A 326 -8.34 11.92 -16.21
N GLU A 327 -7.27 11.35 -15.66
CA GLU A 327 -5.91 11.84 -15.89
C GLU A 327 -5.51 11.77 -17.38
N TYR A 328 -5.85 10.68 -18.06
CA TYR A 328 -5.56 10.50 -19.49
C TYR A 328 -6.41 11.39 -20.38
N TYR A 329 -7.70 11.48 -20.09
CA TYR A 329 -8.63 12.28 -20.88
C TYR A 329 -8.40 13.77 -20.69
N MET A 330 -7.84 14.23 -19.56
CA MET A 330 -7.46 15.63 -19.39
C MET A 330 -6.38 16.08 -20.39
N ASP A 331 -5.50 15.17 -20.85
CA ASP A 331 -4.57 15.43 -21.95
C ASP A 331 -5.28 15.39 -23.30
N THR A 332 -5.56 16.56 -23.85
CA THR A 332 -6.18 16.73 -25.18
C THR A 332 -5.36 16.15 -26.35
N THR A 333 -4.09 15.79 -26.11
CA THR A 333 -3.17 15.24 -27.09
C THR A 333 -2.94 13.74 -26.94
N TYR A 334 -3.51 13.11 -25.90
CA TYR A 334 -3.39 11.67 -25.68
C TYR A 334 -4.04 10.87 -26.81
N ASP A 335 -3.30 9.89 -27.33
CA ASP A 335 -3.72 9.02 -28.42
C ASP A 335 -4.19 7.68 -27.86
N PHE A 336 -5.50 7.52 -27.71
CA PHE A 336 -6.10 6.26 -27.30
C PHE A 336 -6.05 5.25 -28.45
N ASN A 337 -5.88 3.97 -28.12
CA ASN A 337 -5.71 2.93 -29.14
C ASN A 337 -6.95 2.66 -29.99
N THR A 338 -8.13 2.83 -29.38
CA THR A 338 -9.41 2.60 -30.01
C THR A 338 -10.36 3.75 -29.70
N ASP A 339 -11.32 3.97 -30.60
CA ASP A 339 -12.40 4.93 -30.36
C ASP A 339 -13.25 4.51 -29.14
N PHE A 340 -13.35 3.20 -28.86
CA PHE A 340 -13.99 2.68 -27.65
C PHE A 340 -13.27 3.14 -26.39
N GLN A 341 -11.95 2.95 -26.29
CA GLN A 341 -11.17 3.38 -25.11
C GLN A 341 -11.26 4.90 -24.90
N LYS A 342 -11.19 5.68 -25.99
CA LYS A 342 -11.38 7.13 -25.92
C LYS A 342 -12.77 7.50 -25.38
N GLN A 343 -13.81 6.85 -25.88
CA GLN A 343 -15.18 7.12 -25.45
C GLN A 343 -15.43 6.68 -24.01
N MET A 344 -14.84 5.55 -23.60
CA MET A 344 -14.82 5.09 -22.21
C MET A 344 -14.13 6.09 -21.30
N ALA A 345 -12.98 6.62 -21.71
CA ALA A 345 -12.24 7.61 -20.92
C ALA A 345 -13.07 8.89 -20.69
N GLU A 346 -13.80 9.36 -21.70
CA GLU A 346 -14.73 10.49 -21.55
C GLU A 346 -15.82 10.21 -20.50
N TYR A 347 -16.46 9.05 -20.56
CA TYR A 347 -17.53 8.69 -19.62
C TYR A 347 -17.02 8.46 -18.20
N LEU A 348 -15.90 7.76 -18.04
CA LEU A 348 -15.27 7.54 -16.75
C LEU A 348 -14.72 8.85 -16.14
N SER A 349 -14.29 9.80 -16.96
CA SER A 349 -13.89 11.14 -16.48
C SER A 349 -15.07 11.92 -15.91
N ALA A 350 -16.24 11.82 -16.53
CA ALA A 350 -17.46 12.42 -16.01
C ALA A 350 -17.89 11.74 -14.70
N GLU A 351 -17.82 10.40 -14.62
CA GLU A 351 -18.09 9.66 -13.39
C GLU A 351 -17.10 10.03 -12.28
N TYR A 352 -15.81 10.18 -12.59
CA TYR A 352 -14.79 10.59 -11.63
C TYR A 352 -15.08 11.96 -11.02
N MET A 353 -15.45 12.95 -11.87
CA MET A 353 -15.85 14.27 -11.41
C MET A 353 -17.06 14.19 -10.45
N GLU A 354 -18.09 13.41 -10.80
CA GLU A 354 -19.25 13.21 -9.92
C GLU A 354 -18.86 12.54 -8.60
N TYR A 355 -18.04 11.49 -8.67
CA TYR A 355 -17.53 10.74 -7.53
C TYR A 355 -16.74 11.63 -6.56
N ILE A 356 -15.71 12.33 -7.03
CA ILE A 356 -14.88 13.20 -6.19
C ILE A 356 -15.69 14.34 -5.59
N ASN A 357 -16.54 15.00 -6.38
CA ASN A 357 -17.40 16.07 -5.86
C ASN A 357 -18.36 15.56 -4.78
N SER A 358 -18.83 14.31 -4.89
CA SER A 358 -19.73 13.71 -3.90
C SER A 358 -19.06 13.41 -2.56
N LYS A 359 -17.73 13.23 -2.54
CA LYS A 359 -16.96 13.02 -1.31
C LYS A 359 -16.88 14.27 -0.45
N GLY A 360 -17.13 15.45 -1.02
CA GLY A 360 -17.13 16.72 -0.29
C GLY A 360 -15.78 17.01 0.36
N LEU A 361 -14.69 16.71 -0.36
CA LEU A 361 -13.34 16.90 0.14
C LEU A 361 -13.06 18.38 0.38
N THR A 362 -12.33 18.66 1.45
CA THR A 362 -11.84 20.00 1.77
C THR A 362 -10.37 19.94 2.10
N VAL A 363 -9.68 21.06 1.98
CA VAL A 363 -8.30 21.20 2.44
C VAL A 363 -8.08 22.53 3.15
N SER A 364 -7.27 22.53 4.21
CA SER A 364 -6.77 23.79 4.77
C SER A 364 -5.54 24.23 3.99
N GLU A 365 -5.57 25.44 3.46
CA GLU A 365 -4.47 26.04 2.70
C GLU A 365 -3.18 26.12 3.53
N SER A 366 -3.30 26.39 4.84
CA SER A 366 -2.14 26.40 5.74
C SER A 366 -1.47 25.04 5.92
N THR A 367 -2.21 23.95 5.69
CA THR A 367 -1.71 22.57 5.81
C THR A 367 -0.96 22.16 4.56
N VAL A 368 -1.50 22.46 3.36
CA VAL A 368 -0.84 22.14 2.08
C VAL A 368 0.15 23.21 1.62
N GLY A 369 0.06 24.42 2.18
CA GLY A 369 0.98 25.53 1.89
C GLY A 369 0.68 26.31 0.61
N PHE A 370 -0.56 26.23 0.09
CA PHE A 370 -0.98 26.88 -1.16
C PHE A 370 -2.13 27.84 -0.93
N ASP A 371 -2.10 29.00 -1.60
CA ASP A 371 -3.23 29.93 -1.75
C ASP A 371 -4.05 29.48 -2.97
N LEU A 372 -5.00 28.56 -2.75
CA LEU A 372 -5.83 27.96 -3.80
C LEU A 372 -6.95 28.92 -4.24
N ASN A 373 -7.44 29.78 -3.35
CA ASN A 373 -8.50 30.72 -3.67
C ASN A 373 -8.00 32.06 -4.26
N GLY A 374 -6.68 32.31 -4.18
CA GLY A 374 -6.00 33.46 -4.76
C GLY A 374 -6.22 34.78 -4.04
N ASP A 375 -6.56 34.77 -2.75
CA ASP A 375 -6.86 35.99 -1.98
C ASP A 375 -5.62 36.63 -1.32
N GLY A 376 -4.48 35.93 -1.35
CA GLY A 376 -3.18 36.39 -0.91
C GLY A 376 -2.77 35.95 0.49
N ASP A 377 -3.50 35.02 1.12
CA ASP A 377 -3.06 34.31 2.31
C ASP A 377 -3.29 32.79 2.23
N THR A 378 -3.19 32.08 3.35
CA THR A 378 -3.38 30.61 3.41
C THR A 378 -4.22 30.24 4.64
N ASP A 379 -5.06 31.16 5.13
CA ASP A 379 -5.83 30.98 6.36
C ASP A 379 -7.16 30.24 6.11
N ASP A 380 -7.50 29.94 4.84
CA ASP A 380 -8.77 29.36 4.46
C ASP A 380 -8.82 27.82 4.50
N THR A 381 -10.05 27.33 4.49
CA THR A 381 -10.40 25.95 4.17
C THR A 381 -11.21 25.96 2.90
N VAL A 382 -10.70 25.30 1.86
CA VAL A 382 -11.24 25.32 0.50
C VAL A 382 -11.98 24.02 0.23
N ASP A 383 -13.20 24.14 -0.30
CA ASP A 383 -13.94 23.01 -0.86
C ASP A 383 -13.25 22.60 -2.18
N LEU A 384 -12.90 21.32 -2.30
CA LEU A 384 -12.25 20.79 -3.48
C LEU A 384 -13.30 20.24 -4.43
N THR A 385 -13.43 20.88 -5.60
CA THR A 385 -14.38 20.48 -6.63
C THR A 385 -13.74 20.45 -8.01
N ILE A 386 -14.21 19.52 -8.83
CA ILE A 386 -13.99 19.52 -10.28
C ILE A 386 -15.23 20.12 -10.95
N GLU A 387 -15.00 21.10 -11.82
CA GLU A 387 -16.00 21.77 -12.65
C GLU A 387 -15.75 21.48 -14.14
N TYR A 388 -16.77 21.73 -14.97
CA TYR A 388 -16.72 21.42 -16.40
C TYR A 388 -17.25 22.56 -17.28
N ASP A 389 -16.43 23.03 -18.21
CA ASP A 389 -16.77 23.98 -19.28
C ASP A 389 -15.80 23.82 -20.48
N ALA A 390 -16.23 23.03 -21.47
CA ALA A 390 -15.46 22.76 -22.69
C ALA A 390 -15.17 24.00 -23.56
N ASP A 391 -15.95 25.07 -23.44
CA ASP A 391 -15.73 26.29 -24.24
C ASP A 391 -14.60 27.14 -23.65
N SER A 392 -14.46 27.18 -22.32
CA SER A 392 -13.46 28.01 -21.63
C SER A 392 -12.17 27.27 -21.26
N HIS A 393 -12.21 25.94 -21.11
CA HIS A 393 -11.08 25.09 -20.72
C HIS A 393 -10.82 23.98 -21.74
N SER A 394 -10.81 24.33 -23.03
CA SER A 394 -10.64 23.36 -24.12
C SER A 394 -9.29 22.63 -24.12
N ASP A 395 -8.28 23.17 -23.44
CA ASP A 395 -6.94 22.60 -23.30
C ASP A 395 -6.85 21.47 -22.28
N THR A 396 -7.91 21.26 -21.49
CA THR A 396 -8.06 20.17 -20.50
C THR A 396 -9.34 19.36 -20.74
N ASN A 397 -9.83 19.35 -21.98
CA ASN A 397 -11.13 18.77 -22.36
C ASN A 397 -12.34 19.27 -21.54
N GLY A 398 -12.22 20.47 -20.98
CA GLY A 398 -13.27 21.17 -20.25
C GLY A 398 -13.15 21.11 -18.73
N TYR A 399 -12.23 20.34 -18.16
CA TYR A 399 -12.11 20.17 -16.71
C TYR A 399 -11.26 21.25 -16.04
N TYR A 400 -11.76 21.81 -14.94
CA TYR A 400 -11.10 22.83 -14.12
C TYR A 400 -11.61 22.77 -12.68
N GLY A 401 -11.13 23.65 -11.79
CA GLY A 401 -11.65 23.81 -10.42
C GLY A 401 -10.61 23.55 -9.34
N THR A 402 -10.97 23.84 -8.10
CA THR A 402 -10.05 23.86 -6.95
C THR A 402 -9.36 22.52 -6.69
N TYR A 403 -9.98 21.39 -7.05
CA TYR A 403 -9.37 20.07 -6.92
C TYR A 403 -8.18 19.89 -7.88
N VAL A 404 -8.33 20.27 -9.16
CA VAL A 404 -7.23 20.19 -10.13
C VAL A 404 -6.22 21.35 -9.97
N ASP A 405 -6.63 22.46 -9.35
CA ASP A 405 -5.70 23.53 -8.94
C ASP A 405 -4.77 23.05 -7.82
N LEU A 406 -5.29 22.30 -6.84
CA LEU A 406 -4.46 21.64 -5.82
C LEU A 406 -3.50 20.62 -6.46
N TYR A 407 -4.00 19.77 -7.37
CA TYR A 407 -3.17 18.84 -8.13
C TYR A 407 -2.00 19.55 -8.84
N LEU A 408 -2.28 20.65 -9.54
CA LEU A 408 -1.26 21.43 -10.23
C LEU A 408 -0.23 22.03 -9.24
N ALA A 409 -0.70 22.57 -8.12
CA ALA A 409 0.16 23.15 -7.10
C ALA A 409 1.10 22.11 -6.45
N GLU A 410 0.61 20.90 -6.18
CA GLU A 410 1.41 19.77 -5.72
C GLU A 410 2.44 19.34 -6.78
N PHE A 411 2.04 19.31 -8.05
CA PHE A 411 2.95 18.97 -9.17
C PHE A 411 4.08 19.99 -9.31
N GLU A 412 3.76 21.29 -9.22
CA GLU A 412 4.76 22.36 -9.23
C GLU A 412 5.68 22.27 -8.00
N GLN A 413 5.12 22.09 -6.81
CA GLN A 413 5.89 21.94 -5.56
C GLN A 413 6.82 20.73 -5.62
N SER A 414 6.38 19.61 -6.18
CA SER A 414 7.19 18.41 -6.32
C SER A 414 8.44 18.65 -7.17
N LEU A 415 8.32 19.41 -8.28
CA LEU A 415 9.47 19.79 -9.10
C LEU A 415 10.38 20.78 -8.37
N GLU A 416 9.82 21.79 -7.68
CA GLU A 416 10.61 22.71 -6.87
C GLU A 416 11.48 21.96 -5.85
N ALA A 417 10.86 21.07 -5.07
CA ALA A 417 11.54 20.26 -4.07
C ALA A 417 12.61 19.37 -4.71
N TYR A 418 12.33 18.75 -5.86
CA TYR A 418 13.30 17.95 -6.59
C TYR A 418 14.51 18.77 -7.05
N LEU A 419 14.28 19.96 -7.63
CA LEU A 419 15.34 20.86 -8.08
C LEU A 419 16.20 21.37 -6.91
N GLU A 420 15.61 21.59 -5.73
CA GLU A 420 16.36 21.89 -4.50
C GLU A 420 17.22 20.70 -4.04
N ARG A 421 16.67 19.48 -4.12
CA ARG A 421 17.39 18.24 -3.77
C ARG A 421 18.58 17.96 -4.69
N LEU A 422 18.67 18.55 -5.88
CA LEU A 422 19.84 18.38 -6.77
C LEU A 422 21.16 18.81 -6.13
N ALA A 423 21.14 19.61 -5.06
CA ALA A 423 22.33 19.93 -4.26
C ALA A 423 23.02 18.67 -3.71
N TYR A 424 22.26 17.61 -3.45
CA TYR A 424 22.68 16.31 -2.91
C TYR A 424 23.05 15.28 -3.97
N THR A 425 23.08 15.66 -5.25
CA THR A 425 23.55 14.75 -6.31
C THR A 425 24.97 14.29 -6.00
N GLU A 426 25.15 12.98 -6.07
CA GLU A 426 26.44 12.32 -6.10
C GLU A 426 26.56 11.64 -7.47
N ASP A 427 27.78 11.51 -8.01
CA ASP A 427 28.12 10.76 -9.23
C ASP A 427 27.33 11.00 -10.54
N TRP A 428 26.44 11.98 -10.61
CA TRP A 428 25.74 12.35 -11.84
C TRP A 428 26.68 12.98 -12.86
N THR A 429 26.40 12.77 -14.14
CA THR A 429 27.15 13.43 -15.22
C THR A 429 26.39 14.67 -15.68
N TRP A 430 27.04 15.83 -15.62
CA TRP A 430 26.50 17.10 -16.09
C TRP A 430 27.14 17.50 -17.42
N PHE A 431 26.35 18.07 -18.33
CA PHE A 431 26.76 18.43 -19.69
C PHE A 431 26.59 19.93 -19.94
N ASP A 432 27.43 20.52 -20.79
CA ASP A 432 27.23 21.87 -21.31
C ASP A 432 26.11 21.93 -22.38
N GLU A 433 25.77 23.15 -22.84
CA GLU A 433 24.76 23.38 -23.89
C GLU A 433 25.07 22.66 -25.23
N SER A 434 26.31 22.23 -25.45
CA SER A 434 26.72 21.49 -26.66
C SER A 434 26.62 19.97 -26.50
N GLY A 435 26.26 19.48 -25.31
CA GLY A 435 26.25 18.06 -24.97
C GLY A 435 27.63 17.52 -24.59
N THR A 436 28.60 18.38 -24.27
CA THR A 436 29.92 17.95 -23.80
C THR A 436 29.91 17.82 -22.28
N ALA A 437 30.39 16.68 -21.75
CA ALA A 437 30.50 16.49 -20.30
C ALA A 437 31.40 17.57 -19.68
N LEU A 438 30.91 18.19 -18.59
CA LEU A 438 31.66 19.19 -17.83
C LEU A 438 32.90 18.58 -17.16
N SER A 439 33.93 19.39 -16.91
CA SER A 439 35.07 18.98 -16.09
C SER A 439 34.73 18.98 -14.59
N ASP A 440 35.53 18.28 -13.78
CA ASP A 440 35.39 18.28 -12.31
C ASP A 440 35.40 19.70 -11.72
N ASP A 441 36.28 20.57 -12.22
CA ASP A 441 36.38 21.97 -11.78
C ASP A 441 35.10 22.76 -12.13
N GLU A 442 34.44 22.44 -13.25
CA GLU A 442 33.17 23.06 -13.65
C GLU A 442 32.02 22.57 -12.79
N VAL A 443 31.91 21.24 -12.54
CA VAL A 443 30.88 20.67 -11.66
C VAL A 443 31.04 21.16 -10.23
N ALA A 444 32.25 21.22 -9.70
CA ALA A 444 32.53 21.77 -8.38
C ALA A 444 32.17 23.26 -8.24
N ALA A 445 32.07 23.99 -9.36
CA ALA A 445 31.68 25.39 -9.40
C ALA A 445 30.17 25.60 -9.64
N MET A 446 29.42 24.57 -10.03
CA MET A 446 27.97 24.67 -10.25
C MET A 446 27.25 25.04 -8.96
N THR A 447 26.43 26.08 -9.04
CA THR A 447 25.43 26.38 -8.01
C THR A 447 24.23 25.45 -8.15
N ASN A 448 23.36 25.41 -7.13
CA ASN A 448 22.12 24.65 -7.26
C ASN A 448 21.23 25.18 -8.41
N ALA A 449 21.27 26.49 -8.67
CA ALA A 449 20.56 27.08 -9.80
C ALA A 449 21.11 26.59 -11.15
N ASP A 450 22.42 26.41 -11.27
CA ASP A 450 23.03 25.85 -12.48
C ASP A 450 22.62 24.38 -12.69
N LYS A 451 22.54 23.60 -11.60
CA LYS A 451 22.05 22.21 -11.64
C LYS A 451 20.57 22.14 -12.01
N ALA A 452 19.75 22.99 -11.41
CA ALA A 452 18.32 23.06 -11.71
C ALA A 452 18.07 23.43 -13.18
N GLN A 453 18.79 24.43 -13.70
CA GLN A 453 18.72 24.79 -15.13
C GLN A 453 19.17 23.62 -16.02
N ALA A 454 20.27 22.94 -15.67
CA ALA A 454 20.74 21.77 -16.41
C ALA A 454 19.74 20.61 -16.38
N PHE A 455 19.04 20.39 -15.27
CA PHE A 455 17.99 19.39 -15.16
C PHE A 455 16.82 19.70 -16.07
N ILE A 456 16.31 20.93 -16.03
CA ILE A 456 15.18 21.39 -16.87
C ILE A 456 15.52 21.29 -18.35
N GLU A 457 16.77 21.53 -18.74
CA GLU A 457 17.23 21.40 -20.13
C GLU A 457 17.66 19.97 -20.50
N GLY A 458 17.44 18.98 -19.63
CA GLY A 458 17.82 17.58 -19.87
C GLY A 458 19.33 17.32 -19.94
N ARG A 459 20.18 18.27 -19.54
CA ARG A 459 21.65 18.23 -19.65
C ARG A 459 22.33 17.46 -18.51
N TYR A 460 21.82 16.28 -18.21
CA TYR A 460 22.38 15.39 -17.19
C TYR A 460 22.22 13.91 -17.57
N ALA A 461 22.98 13.06 -16.90
CA ALA A 461 22.77 11.62 -16.85
C ALA A 461 22.97 11.14 -15.42
N LYS A 462 22.06 10.30 -14.93
CA LYS A 462 22.11 9.78 -13.56
C LYS A 462 23.32 8.85 -13.38
N GLY A 463 23.95 8.98 -12.23
CA GLY A 463 25.01 8.07 -11.81
C GLY A 463 24.45 6.80 -11.14
N SER A 464 25.34 5.90 -10.77
CA SER A 464 25.04 4.60 -10.18
C SER A 464 24.76 4.63 -8.68
N THR A 465 25.19 5.69 -7.97
CA THR A 465 25.05 5.76 -6.50
C THR A 465 23.63 6.05 -6.02
N GLY A 466 22.76 6.56 -6.90
CA GLY A 466 21.32 6.73 -6.62
C GLY A 466 20.50 5.44 -6.68
N SER A 467 21.07 4.33 -7.16
CA SER A 467 20.34 3.05 -7.32
C SER A 467 20.63 2.02 -6.22
N SER A 468 21.46 2.36 -5.22
CA SER A 468 21.99 1.38 -4.25
C SER A 468 21.21 1.22 -2.93
N SER A 469 20.24 2.09 -2.65
CA SER A 469 19.20 1.85 -1.63
C SER A 469 17.94 1.40 -2.35
N GLY A 470 17.90 0.10 -2.68
CA GLY A 470 16.74 -0.51 -3.32
C GLY A 470 15.48 -0.19 -2.51
N GLY A 471 14.46 0.36 -3.18
CA GLY A 471 13.14 0.51 -2.58
C GLY A 471 12.66 -0.85 -2.04
N PRO A 472 11.79 -0.86 -1.02
CA PRO A 472 11.39 -2.07 -0.31
C PRO A 472 10.69 -3.14 -1.18
N GLY A 473 10.44 -2.88 -2.47
CA GLY A 473 9.98 -3.88 -3.44
C GLY A 473 10.99 -4.98 -3.77
N GLY A 474 12.23 -4.90 -3.29
CA GLY A 474 13.24 -5.96 -3.39
C GLY A 474 13.06 -7.11 -2.39
N GLY A 475 11.85 -7.69 -2.30
CA GLY A 475 11.67 -9.01 -1.70
C GLY A 475 12.53 -10.02 -2.46
N GLY A 476 13.43 -10.71 -1.76
CA GLY A 476 14.57 -11.39 -2.38
C GLY A 476 14.20 -12.45 -3.44
N MET A 477 14.61 -12.22 -4.69
CA MET A 477 14.94 -13.32 -5.59
C MET A 477 16.39 -13.76 -5.33
N PRO A 478 16.66 -15.07 -5.11
CA PRO A 478 17.97 -15.56 -4.75
C PRO A 478 18.91 -15.59 -5.96
N GLY A 479 20.02 -14.84 -5.85
CA GLY A 479 21.30 -15.14 -6.50
C GLY A 479 21.34 -15.07 -8.04
N GLY A 480 21.87 -13.97 -8.56
CA GLY A 480 22.26 -13.89 -9.96
C GLY A 480 22.86 -12.53 -10.30
N ASP A 481 24.18 -12.43 -10.10
CA ASP A 481 25.02 -11.35 -10.60
C ASP A 481 24.80 -11.19 -12.12
N ASN A 482 24.12 -10.12 -12.55
CA ASN A 482 24.18 -9.63 -13.93
C ASN A 482 23.67 -8.19 -14.04
N GLY A 483 24.62 -7.27 -14.25
CA GLY A 483 24.35 -5.88 -14.57
C GLY A 483 23.67 -5.73 -15.93
N GLY A 484 22.53 -5.03 -15.94
CA GLY A 484 21.89 -4.54 -17.15
C GLY A 484 22.60 -3.31 -17.68
N GLY A 485 23.56 -3.51 -18.59
CA GLY A 485 24.09 -2.45 -19.43
C GLY A 485 23.24 -2.28 -20.69
N PHE A 486 22.94 -1.02 -21.05
CA PHE A 486 22.37 -0.59 -22.33
C PHE A 486 22.96 -1.36 -23.53
N PRO A 487 22.14 -1.82 -24.51
CA PRO A 487 22.66 -2.24 -25.81
C PRO A 487 22.54 -1.08 -26.81
N GLY A 488 23.62 -0.33 -26.96
CA GLY A 488 23.90 0.44 -28.17
C GLY A 488 25.20 -0.08 -28.80
N GLY A 489 25.16 -0.59 -30.02
CA GLY A 489 26.37 -0.87 -30.79
C GLY A 489 26.25 -2.00 -31.81
N ASP A 490 26.02 -1.63 -33.05
CA ASP A 490 26.20 -2.49 -34.23
C ASP A 490 27.65 -3.01 -34.31
N GLY A 491 27.85 -4.32 -34.23
CA GLY A 491 29.16 -4.94 -34.32
C GLY A 491 29.10 -6.42 -34.75
N GLU A 492 29.71 -6.71 -35.90
CA GLU A 492 29.79 -8.04 -36.52
C GLU A 492 30.33 -9.14 -35.58
N LYS A 493 29.66 -10.31 -35.57
CA LYS A 493 30.15 -11.54 -34.93
C LYS A 493 31.35 -12.14 -35.68
N PRO A 494 32.43 -12.56 -34.99
CA PRO A 494 33.38 -13.53 -35.52
C PRO A 494 33.09 -14.96 -35.02
N ASP A 495 33.15 -15.91 -35.94
CA ASP A 495 33.01 -17.36 -35.72
C ASP A 495 34.19 -17.99 -34.96
N GLY A 496 33.88 -18.94 -34.05
CA GLY A 496 34.69 -20.14 -33.81
C GLY A 496 35.23 -20.38 -32.38
N ALA A 497 34.61 -21.32 -31.65
CA ALA A 497 35.26 -22.25 -30.71
C ALA A 497 34.25 -23.32 -30.21
N PRO A 498 34.70 -24.53 -29.78
CA PRO A 498 34.01 -25.79 -30.03
C PRO A 498 33.19 -26.37 -28.87
N ASP A 499 32.28 -27.27 -29.26
CA ASP A 499 31.37 -28.08 -28.46
C ASP A 499 32.02 -28.89 -27.33
N GLY A 500 31.39 -28.86 -26.16
CA GLY A 500 31.63 -29.77 -25.05
C GLY A 500 30.29 -30.28 -24.49
N ASP A 501 29.95 -31.52 -24.85
CA ASP A 501 28.78 -32.28 -24.40
C ASP A 501 28.65 -32.37 -22.87
N MET A 502 27.44 -32.10 -22.37
CA MET A 502 26.90 -32.58 -21.08
C MET A 502 25.50 -33.16 -21.32
N PRO A 503 25.11 -34.21 -20.58
CA PRO A 503 24.10 -35.18 -21.01
C PRO A 503 22.64 -34.70 -20.87
N SER A 504 21.84 -35.13 -21.85
CA SER A 504 20.41 -34.92 -22.00
C SER A 504 19.58 -35.50 -20.84
N GLY A 505 18.90 -34.63 -20.09
CA GLY A 505 17.64 -34.93 -19.41
C GLY A 505 16.50 -34.32 -20.22
N GLU A 506 15.51 -35.12 -20.59
CA GLU A 506 14.35 -34.71 -21.38
C GLU A 506 13.53 -33.63 -20.66
N LYS A 507 13.28 -32.52 -21.36
CA LYS A 507 12.34 -31.45 -20.99
C LYS A 507 10.93 -31.88 -21.46
N PRO A 508 9.86 -31.73 -20.65
CA PRO A 508 8.50 -31.84 -21.16
C PRO A 508 8.19 -30.64 -22.07
N ASP A 509 7.55 -30.89 -23.21
CA ASP A 509 7.08 -29.87 -24.15
C ASP A 509 6.03 -28.95 -23.48
N GLY A 510 6.21 -27.61 -23.59
CA GLY A 510 5.14 -26.65 -23.26
C GLY A 510 5.47 -25.37 -22.45
N ALA A 511 6.73 -24.93 -22.31
CA ALA A 511 7.03 -23.66 -21.61
C ALA A 511 7.26 -22.50 -22.62
N PRO A 512 6.53 -21.37 -22.54
CA PRO A 512 6.82 -20.18 -23.34
C PRO A 512 8.06 -19.44 -22.85
N ASP A 513 8.67 -18.69 -23.77
CA ASP A 513 9.96 -18.01 -23.65
C ASP A 513 9.74 -16.66 -22.93
N GLY A 514 10.21 -16.52 -21.70
CA GLY A 514 10.11 -15.29 -20.91
C GLY A 514 11.10 -14.24 -21.38
N GLY A 515 10.68 -13.38 -22.30
CA GLY A 515 11.40 -12.17 -22.71
C GLY A 515 10.67 -10.92 -22.24
N ASN A 516 11.17 -10.30 -21.17
CA ASN A 516 10.69 -9.00 -20.70
C ASN A 516 11.07 -7.91 -21.72
N GLY A 517 10.08 -7.28 -22.35
CA GLY A 517 10.26 -6.38 -23.48
C GLY A 517 9.45 -5.10 -23.37
N GLY A 518 9.67 -4.31 -22.30
CA GLY A 518 9.22 -2.92 -22.23
C GLY A 518 10.32 -1.97 -22.72
N GLY A 519 10.17 -1.42 -23.91
CA GLY A 519 11.02 -0.36 -24.46
C GLY A 519 10.17 0.67 -25.22
N PRO A 520 10.57 1.96 -25.27
CA PRO A 520 9.66 3.01 -25.71
C PRO A 520 9.53 3.02 -27.24
N GLY A 521 8.28 3.04 -27.72
CA GLY A 521 7.93 3.47 -29.07
C GLY A 521 8.37 2.53 -30.20
N GLY A 522 7.80 1.33 -30.24
CA GLY A 522 7.83 0.47 -31.42
C GLY A 522 6.42 0.02 -31.80
N HIS A 523 5.80 0.67 -32.79
CA HIS A 523 4.58 0.19 -33.41
C HIS A 523 4.85 -1.18 -34.06
N SER A 524 4.39 -2.26 -33.44
CA SER A 524 4.31 -3.59 -34.06
C SER A 524 2.92 -3.79 -34.65
N ASP A 525 2.84 -3.86 -35.98
CA ASP A 525 1.65 -4.26 -36.75
C ASP A 525 1.32 -5.78 -36.56
N ASP A 526 1.27 -6.30 -35.33
CA ASP A 526 0.83 -7.68 -35.08
C ASP A 526 -0.62 -7.72 -34.55
N ASP A 527 -1.49 -8.39 -35.30
CA ASP A 527 -2.94 -8.60 -35.05
C ASP A 527 -3.16 -9.68 -33.96
N SER A 528 -2.14 -9.97 -33.15
CA SER A 528 -2.21 -10.85 -31.99
C SER A 528 -2.66 -10.03 -30.78
N THR A 529 -3.85 -10.34 -30.26
CA THR A 529 -4.25 -9.97 -28.90
C THR A 529 -3.09 -10.33 -27.96
N GLU A 530 -2.45 -9.35 -27.33
CA GLU A 530 -1.51 -9.64 -26.24
C GLU A 530 -2.27 -10.52 -25.24
N GLU A 531 -1.67 -11.64 -24.82
CA GLU A 531 -2.26 -12.52 -23.82
C GLU A 531 -2.47 -11.68 -22.54
N VAL A 532 -3.73 -11.34 -22.23
CA VAL A 532 -4.07 -10.65 -20.99
C VAL A 532 -3.73 -11.60 -19.85
N GLY A 533 -2.96 -11.11 -18.88
CA GLY A 533 -2.05 -11.94 -18.10
C GLY A 533 -2.74 -12.97 -17.22
N THR A 534 -2.11 -14.14 -17.07
CA THR A 534 -2.38 -15.04 -15.95
C THR A 534 -1.89 -14.41 -14.64
N PRO A 535 -2.25 -14.96 -13.46
CA PRO A 535 -1.73 -14.48 -12.17
C PRO A 535 -0.19 -14.45 -12.09
N ASP A 536 0.47 -15.30 -12.90
CA ASP A 536 1.93 -15.46 -12.97
C ASP A 536 2.59 -14.62 -14.07
N ALA A 537 1.85 -14.22 -15.12
CA ALA A 537 2.42 -13.62 -16.32
C ALA A 537 2.61 -12.09 -16.23
N GLY A 538 2.04 -11.44 -15.22
CA GLY A 538 2.32 -10.03 -14.90
C GLY A 538 1.84 -8.98 -15.90
N SER A 539 1.02 -9.30 -16.92
CA SER A 539 0.49 -8.30 -17.85
C SER A 539 -0.91 -7.82 -17.49
N THR A 540 -1.08 -6.50 -17.42
CA THR A 540 -2.37 -5.80 -17.63
C THR A 540 -2.55 -5.58 -19.14
N GLN A 541 -3.78 -5.33 -19.60
CA GLN A 541 -4.02 -5.06 -21.01
C GLN A 541 -3.26 -3.79 -21.44
N GLY A 542 -2.20 -3.98 -22.23
CA GLY A 542 -1.28 -2.91 -22.62
C GLY A 542 -1.89 -1.94 -23.63
N VAL A 543 -1.35 -0.72 -23.67
CA VAL A 543 -1.72 0.33 -24.64
C VAL A 543 -1.29 0.04 -26.09
N GLY A 544 -1.05 -1.22 -26.48
CA GLY A 544 -0.57 -1.60 -27.82
C GLY A 544 -1.61 -2.27 -28.72
N SER A 545 -2.74 -2.73 -28.18
CA SER A 545 -3.73 -3.51 -28.93
C SER A 545 -4.68 -2.61 -29.74
N GLY A 546 -4.86 -2.93 -31.03
CA GLY A 546 -5.89 -2.33 -31.89
C GLY A 546 -7.30 -2.91 -31.70
N LYS A 547 -7.49 -3.82 -30.73
CA LYS A 547 -8.79 -4.38 -30.31
C LYS A 547 -9.00 -4.15 -28.82
N ASP A 548 -10.26 -3.97 -28.45
CA ASP A 548 -10.69 -3.74 -27.07
C ASP A 548 -10.69 -5.02 -26.23
N SER A 549 -11.08 -6.16 -26.82
CA SER A 549 -11.11 -7.44 -26.11
C SER A 549 -10.86 -8.62 -27.06
N GLY A 550 -10.01 -9.53 -26.63
CA GLY A 550 -9.78 -10.85 -27.22
C GLY A 550 -10.71 -11.93 -26.69
N ASN A 551 -11.21 -11.80 -25.46
CA ASN A 551 -12.03 -12.85 -24.81
C ASN A 551 -13.52 -12.76 -25.19
N TYR A 552 -14.02 -11.58 -25.51
CA TYR A 552 -15.45 -11.35 -25.76
C TYR A 552 -15.75 -11.08 -27.23
N ALA A 553 -16.65 -11.89 -27.80
CA ALA A 553 -17.08 -11.74 -29.20
C ALA A 553 -18.07 -10.58 -29.41
N SER A 554 -18.69 -10.07 -28.34
CA SER A 554 -19.62 -8.95 -28.38
C SER A 554 -19.61 -8.16 -27.07
N PHE A 555 -19.98 -6.88 -27.16
CA PHE A 555 -20.15 -6.01 -26.00
C PHE A 555 -21.16 -6.58 -25.00
N GLU A 556 -22.24 -7.21 -25.48
CA GLU A 556 -23.25 -7.80 -24.59
C GLU A 556 -22.75 -9.01 -23.81
N ASP A 557 -21.86 -9.82 -24.39
CA ASP A 557 -21.25 -10.94 -23.66
C ASP A 557 -20.31 -10.42 -22.57
N MET A 558 -19.55 -9.36 -22.86
CA MET A 558 -18.68 -8.68 -21.89
C MET A 558 -19.48 -8.04 -20.76
N LEU A 559 -20.49 -7.23 -21.09
CA LEU A 559 -21.38 -6.60 -20.10
C LEU A 559 -22.06 -7.63 -19.19
N ALA A 560 -22.50 -8.76 -19.75
CA ALA A 560 -23.11 -9.82 -18.96
C ALA A 560 -22.13 -10.48 -17.96
N ALA A 561 -20.83 -10.53 -18.28
CA ALA A 561 -19.80 -10.98 -17.35
C ALA A 561 -19.60 -9.99 -16.21
N TYR A 562 -19.39 -8.70 -16.52
CA TYR A 562 -19.30 -7.64 -15.49
C TYR A 562 -20.51 -7.65 -14.54
N GLN A 563 -21.73 -7.75 -15.08
CA GLN A 563 -22.95 -7.80 -14.28
C GLN A 563 -23.02 -9.02 -13.36
N ALA A 564 -22.55 -10.19 -13.83
CA ALA A 564 -22.59 -11.41 -13.03
C ALA A 564 -21.54 -11.38 -11.91
N ASP A 565 -20.32 -10.98 -12.23
CA ASP A 565 -19.19 -10.93 -11.31
C ASP A 565 -19.42 -9.90 -10.20
N ILE A 566 -19.81 -8.67 -10.58
CA ILE A 566 -20.07 -7.59 -9.60
C ILE A 566 -21.28 -7.92 -8.73
N ALA A 567 -22.33 -8.55 -9.27
CA ALA A 567 -23.46 -8.99 -8.45
C ALA A 567 -23.06 -10.06 -7.41
N GLU A 568 -22.06 -10.89 -7.69
CA GLU A 568 -21.51 -11.84 -6.73
C GLU A 568 -20.71 -11.10 -5.64
N ILE A 569 -19.87 -10.13 -6.00
CA ILE A 569 -19.12 -9.29 -5.05
C ILE A 569 -20.07 -8.47 -4.16
N GLU A 570 -21.12 -7.88 -4.73
CA GLU A 570 -22.13 -7.10 -3.99
C GLU A 570 -22.99 -7.96 -3.05
N ALA A 571 -23.13 -9.26 -3.34
CA ALA A 571 -23.80 -10.18 -2.42
C ALA A 571 -23.03 -10.38 -1.11
N GLY A 572 -21.73 -10.09 -1.13
CA GLY A 572 -20.80 -10.21 -0.02
C GLY A 572 -20.22 -11.62 0.12
N ASP A 573 -19.10 -11.69 0.82
CA ASP A 573 -18.45 -12.94 1.18
C ASP A 573 -19.19 -13.69 2.31
N GLU A 574 -18.56 -14.70 2.91
CA GLU A 574 -19.20 -15.47 3.98
C GLU A 574 -19.53 -14.65 5.24
N TYR A 575 -18.86 -13.51 5.43
CA TYR A 575 -19.09 -12.53 6.50
C TYR A 575 -20.07 -11.43 6.06
N GLY A 576 -20.57 -11.48 4.83
CA GLY A 576 -21.47 -10.50 4.23
C GLY A 576 -20.77 -9.18 3.91
N LYS A 577 -19.46 -9.20 3.70
CA LYS A 577 -18.62 -8.04 3.38
C LYS A 577 -18.35 -7.96 1.88
N ASN A 578 -18.34 -6.74 1.35
CA ASN A 578 -17.85 -6.50 0.00
C ASN A 578 -16.33 -6.43 0.03
N ILE A 579 -15.67 -7.42 -0.59
CA ILE A 579 -14.21 -7.55 -0.55
C ILE A 579 -13.45 -6.42 -1.26
N VAL A 580 -14.09 -5.72 -2.21
CA VAL A 580 -13.53 -4.54 -2.87
C VAL A 580 -13.52 -3.37 -1.89
N GLU A 581 -14.63 -3.17 -1.16
CA GLU A 581 -14.72 -2.11 -0.15
C GLU A 581 -13.74 -2.33 1.02
N LEU A 582 -13.44 -3.59 1.36
CA LEU A 582 -12.41 -3.93 2.36
C LEU A 582 -11.00 -3.51 1.94
N TYR A 583 -10.72 -3.46 0.63
CA TYR A 583 -9.42 -3.08 0.06
C TYR A 583 -9.37 -1.61 -0.39
N ASP A 584 -10.41 -0.83 -0.10
CA ASP A 584 -10.42 0.60 -0.33
C ASP A 584 -10.00 1.36 0.94
N PRO A 585 -8.73 1.81 1.06
CA PRO A 585 -8.27 2.53 2.25
C PRO A 585 -9.05 3.82 2.50
N THR A 586 -9.69 4.41 1.48
CA THR A 586 -10.44 5.67 1.63
C THR A 586 -11.68 5.51 2.49
N ASN A 587 -12.20 4.29 2.67
CA ASN A 587 -13.31 4.00 3.57
C ASN A 587 -12.90 3.99 5.05
N TYR A 588 -11.60 3.89 5.34
CA TYR A 588 -11.10 3.65 6.69
C TYR A 588 -10.36 4.84 7.30
N ILE A 589 -9.75 5.71 6.47
CA ILE A 589 -9.04 6.91 6.92
C ILE A 589 -10.02 7.85 7.63
N GLY A 590 -9.74 8.19 8.90
CA GLY A 590 -10.60 9.02 9.73
C GLY A 590 -11.93 8.37 10.14
N ALA A 591 -12.13 7.07 9.86
CA ALA A 591 -13.36 6.36 10.19
C ALA A 591 -13.43 6.00 11.69
N GLU A 592 -14.66 5.91 12.21
CA GLU A 592 -14.86 5.50 13.60
C GLU A 592 -14.40 4.04 13.81
N GLY A 593 -13.60 3.80 14.86
CA GLY A 593 -13.07 2.47 15.16
C GLY A 593 -11.77 2.11 14.45
N THR A 594 -11.20 3.05 13.69
CA THR A 594 -9.86 2.95 13.12
C THR A 594 -8.89 3.87 13.89
N ASP A 595 -7.64 3.44 14.06
CA ASP A 595 -6.56 4.30 14.57
C ASP A 595 -5.71 4.82 13.41
N ASP A 596 -5.88 6.08 13.02
CA ASP A 596 -5.06 6.69 11.97
C ASP A 596 -3.57 6.77 12.37
N PRO A 597 -2.62 6.58 11.44
CA PRO A 597 -1.20 6.74 11.71
C PRO A 597 -0.88 8.19 12.08
N THR A 598 0.20 8.39 12.83
CA THR A 598 0.68 9.73 13.18
C THR A 598 1.19 10.48 11.95
N TRP A 599 1.82 9.77 11.02
CA TRP A 599 2.34 10.35 9.78
C TRP A 599 2.28 9.35 8.62
N THR A 600 2.19 9.87 7.40
CA THR A 600 2.29 9.07 6.16
C THR A 600 3.17 9.79 5.13
N ARG A 601 3.83 9.00 4.28
CA ARG A 601 4.50 9.50 3.08
C ARG A 601 4.27 8.55 1.93
N ILE A 602 3.79 9.06 0.80
CA ILE A 602 3.65 8.29 -0.45
C ILE A 602 4.64 8.85 -1.46
N LEU A 603 5.59 8.03 -1.90
CA LEU A 603 6.58 8.37 -2.91
C LEU A 603 6.23 7.66 -4.22
N MET A 604 6.11 8.38 -5.33
CA MET A 604 5.88 7.77 -6.66
C MET A 604 6.52 8.63 -7.75
N ASP A 605 6.76 8.07 -8.93
CA ASP A 605 7.32 8.87 -10.03
C ASP A 605 6.25 9.78 -10.65
N ALA A 606 6.63 11.03 -10.94
CA ALA A 606 5.73 12.06 -11.48
C ALA A 606 5.19 11.72 -12.89
N SER A 607 5.73 10.71 -13.56
CA SER A 607 5.30 10.20 -14.86
C SER A 607 4.98 8.70 -14.84
N GLU A 608 4.80 8.09 -13.67
CA GLU A 608 4.60 6.64 -13.54
C GLU A 608 3.28 6.17 -14.15
N GLY A 609 3.29 5.21 -15.08
CA GLY A 609 2.07 4.73 -15.76
C GLY A 609 1.16 3.80 -14.95
N ASP A 610 1.64 3.24 -13.84
CA ASP A 610 0.98 2.12 -13.15
C ASP A 610 -0.26 2.50 -12.34
N ILE A 611 -0.34 3.73 -11.82
CA ILE A 611 -1.49 4.27 -11.05
C ILE A 611 -1.63 5.78 -11.27
N SER A 612 -2.87 6.30 -11.18
CA SER A 612 -3.11 7.74 -11.31
C SER A 612 -2.53 8.50 -10.13
N MET A 613 -1.96 9.69 -10.38
CA MET A 613 -1.44 10.54 -9.31
C MET A 613 -2.58 11.01 -8.39
N PHE A 614 -3.81 11.10 -8.92
CA PHE A 614 -4.99 11.46 -8.15
C PHE A 614 -5.31 10.45 -7.04
N ASN A 615 -4.97 9.16 -7.19
CA ASN A 615 -5.13 8.19 -6.11
C ASN A 615 -4.30 8.58 -4.88
N SER A 616 -3.03 8.95 -5.08
CA SER A 616 -2.15 9.40 -3.99
C SER A 616 -2.61 10.73 -3.38
N LEU A 617 -3.12 11.64 -4.21
CA LEU A 617 -3.66 12.93 -3.77
C LEU A 617 -4.91 12.75 -2.90
N ASN A 618 -5.87 11.92 -3.34
CA ASN A 618 -7.09 11.62 -2.58
C ASN A 618 -6.77 11.10 -1.19
N MET A 619 -5.85 10.14 -1.15
CA MET A 619 -5.30 9.57 0.06
C MET A 619 -4.70 10.64 0.98
N GLN A 620 -3.80 11.49 0.48
CA GLN A 620 -3.20 12.58 1.25
C GLN A 620 -4.27 13.51 1.84
N ILE A 621 -5.23 13.96 1.04
CA ILE A 621 -6.32 14.84 1.48
C ILE A 621 -7.10 14.21 2.63
N LEU A 622 -7.45 12.92 2.51
CA LEU A 622 -8.18 12.20 3.56
C LEU A 622 -7.37 12.10 4.85
N TRP A 623 -6.08 11.79 4.77
CA TRP A 623 -5.22 11.73 5.95
C TRP A 623 -5.03 13.09 6.63
N LEU A 624 -4.84 14.15 5.85
CA LEU A 624 -4.78 15.52 6.39
C LEU A 624 -6.09 15.89 7.10
N ASN A 625 -7.24 15.52 6.52
CA ASN A 625 -8.55 15.73 7.14
C ASN A 625 -8.78 14.88 8.40
N ALA A 626 -8.16 13.71 8.49
CA ALA A 626 -8.13 12.87 9.69
C ALA A 626 -7.14 13.39 10.77
N GLY A 627 -6.27 14.35 10.43
CA GLY A 627 -5.27 14.92 11.33
C GLY A 627 -3.92 14.19 11.33
N THR A 628 -3.70 13.30 10.37
CA THR A 628 -2.40 12.67 10.09
C THR A 628 -1.48 13.65 9.37
N ASP A 629 -0.20 13.63 9.72
CA ASP A 629 0.86 14.37 9.01
C ASP A 629 1.22 13.65 7.71
N ALA A 630 0.59 14.04 6.60
CA ALA A 630 0.68 13.33 5.33
C ALA A 630 1.42 14.12 4.25
N GLU A 631 2.38 13.47 3.61
CA GLU A 631 3.16 14.02 2.50
C GLU A 631 3.05 13.11 1.27
N ILE A 632 2.89 13.70 0.08
CA ILE A 632 3.14 13.01 -1.18
C ILE A 632 4.42 13.56 -1.80
N GLU A 633 5.17 12.71 -2.47
CA GLU A 633 6.29 13.13 -3.29
C GLU A 633 6.18 12.48 -4.66
N TRP A 634 5.92 13.31 -5.66
CA TRP A 634 5.98 12.95 -7.06
C TRP A 634 7.41 13.21 -7.57
N GLN A 635 8.23 12.17 -7.48
CA GLN A 635 9.63 12.23 -7.83
C GLN A 635 9.83 12.35 -9.33
N TRP A 636 10.63 13.32 -9.78
CA TRP A 636 10.90 13.51 -11.20
C TRP A 636 12.00 12.56 -11.67
N ASP A 637 11.77 11.89 -12.79
CA ASP A 637 12.71 10.93 -13.39
C ASP A 637 13.01 9.72 -12.46
N GLY A 638 12.16 9.43 -11.49
CA GLY A 638 12.31 8.35 -10.51
C GLY A 638 12.03 6.93 -11.01
N GLY A 639 11.12 6.77 -11.99
CA GLY A 639 10.61 5.47 -12.43
C GLY A 639 9.70 4.76 -11.41
N HIS A 640 9.11 3.61 -11.78
CA HIS A 640 8.23 2.83 -10.91
C HIS A 640 8.96 2.30 -9.67
N VAL A 641 8.34 2.44 -8.49
CA VAL A 641 8.97 2.23 -7.17
C VAL A 641 10.26 3.04 -7.09
N PRO A 642 10.15 4.39 -7.12
CA PRO A 642 11.32 5.25 -7.17
C PRO A 642 12.23 4.98 -5.97
N SER A 643 13.53 4.89 -6.23
CA SER A 643 14.51 4.75 -5.17
C SER A 643 14.53 5.99 -4.29
N GLU A 644 14.90 5.80 -3.04
CA GLU A 644 15.32 6.90 -2.17
C GLU A 644 16.52 7.60 -2.82
N ILE A 645 16.38 8.88 -3.18
CA ILE A 645 17.42 9.63 -3.90
C ILE A 645 17.87 10.88 -3.14
N LEU A 646 19.01 11.44 -3.56
CA LEU A 646 19.45 12.79 -3.18
C LEU A 646 19.52 12.99 -1.66
N GLY A 647 19.99 11.96 -0.95
CA GLY A 647 20.19 11.98 0.50
C GLY A 647 18.91 11.84 1.33
N ASP A 648 17.77 11.55 0.70
CA ASP A 648 16.59 11.05 1.41
C ASP A 648 16.69 9.54 1.59
N SER A 649 16.16 9.04 2.71
CA SER A 649 16.04 7.60 2.98
C SER A 649 14.91 7.32 3.97
N LEU A 650 14.40 6.09 4.00
CA LEU A 650 13.43 5.64 4.99
C LEU A 650 13.99 5.83 6.41
N PRO A 651 15.24 5.43 6.73
CA PRO A 651 15.82 5.73 8.03
C PRO A 651 15.85 7.21 8.38
N LEU A 652 16.19 8.10 7.44
CA LEU A 652 16.16 9.54 7.68
C LEU A 652 14.75 10.03 8.01
N TYR A 653 13.75 9.61 7.23
CA TYR A 653 12.38 10.07 7.44
C TYR A 653 11.78 9.53 8.74
N VAL A 654 12.01 8.25 9.06
CA VAL A 654 11.63 7.65 10.35
C VAL A 654 12.29 8.39 11.52
N ASP A 655 13.58 8.68 11.44
CA ASP A 655 14.31 9.43 12.47
C ASP A 655 13.79 10.88 12.62
N MET A 656 13.46 11.55 11.52
CA MET A 656 12.85 12.88 11.53
C MET A 656 11.49 12.87 12.22
N MET A 657 10.63 11.91 11.89
CA MET A 657 9.32 11.77 12.52
C MET A 657 9.43 11.36 13.97
N TYR A 658 10.41 10.52 14.31
CA TYR A 658 10.68 10.14 15.69
C TYR A 658 11.12 11.37 16.50
N GLY A 659 12.04 12.17 15.96
CA GLY A 659 12.45 13.44 16.55
C GLY A 659 11.33 14.49 16.68
N LYS A 660 10.31 14.42 15.81
CA LYS A 660 9.14 15.31 15.82
C LYS A 660 8.10 14.89 16.85
N TYR A 661 7.82 13.59 16.97
CA TYR A 661 6.66 13.07 17.72
C TYR A 661 6.99 12.30 18.99
N ALA A 662 8.17 11.68 19.10
CA ALA A 662 8.53 10.91 20.28
C ALA A 662 9.08 11.82 21.41
N ASP A 663 8.48 11.68 22.60
CA ASP A 663 8.85 12.49 23.76
C ASP A 663 10.32 12.29 24.17
N GLY A 664 11.11 13.37 24.11
CA GLY A 664 12.51 13.35 24.52
C GLY A 664 13.49 12.80 23.48
N ALA A 665 13.03 12.55 22.25
CA ALA A 665 13.87 12.20 21.12
C ALA A 665 14.81 13.35 20.69
N VAL A 666 15.83 13.01 19.91
CA VAL A 666 16.74 13.99 19.30
C VAL A 666 16.02 14.56 18.08
N LYS A 667 15.97 15.88 17.95
CA LYS A 667 15.46 16.47 16.72
C LYS A 667 16.44 16.18 15.59
N VAL A 668 16.00 15.43 14.59
CA VAL A 668 16.76 15.12 13.38
C VAL A 668 16.30 16.03 12.25
N GLU A 669 17.27 16.53 11.48
CA GLU A 669 17.06 17.30 10.26
C GLU A 669 18.03 16.77 9.20
N LYS A 670 17.64 16.82 7.93
CA LYS A 670 18.51 16.41 6.82
C LYS A 670 19.82 17.20 6.86
N ALA A 671 20.95 16.50 6.81
CA ALA A 671 22.27 17.12 6.82
C ALA A 671 22.45 18.05 5.61
N ALA A 672 23.21 19.13 5.72
CA ALA A 672 23.46 20.00 4.58
C ALA A 672 24.25 19.28 3.48
N ALA A 673 23.86 19.49 2.22
CA ALA A 673 24.55 18.93 1.06
C ALA A 673 26.04 19.28 1.05
N SER A 674 26.88 18.27 0.82
CA SER A 674 28.33 18.42 0.64
C SER A 674 28.70 18.95 -0.76
N GLY A 675 27.80 18.76 -1.73
CA GLY A 675 27.98 19.12 -3.13
C GLY A 675 28.86 18.11 -3.88
N GLN A 676 28.58 17.96 -5.18
CA GLN A 676 29.35 17.11 -6.08
C GLN A 676 30.64 17.82 -6.51
N THR A 677 31.80 17.20 -6.32
CA THR A 677 33.10 17.79 -6.69
C THR A 677 33.78 17.15 -7.89
N ALA A 678 33.30 16.00 -8.35
CA ALA A 678 33.79 15.31 -9.53
C ALA A 678 32.62 14.99 -10.44
N ASN A 679 32.76 15.17 -11.75
CA ASN A 679 31.69 14.84 -12.68
C ASN A 679 31.52 13.31 -12.79
N GLY A 680 30.34 12.87 -13.20
CA GLY A 680 30.08 11.48 -13.54
C GLY A 680 30.82 11.03 -14.81
N THR A 681 30.56 9.80 -15.24
CA THR A 681 31.32 9.14 -16.33
C THR A 681 30.50 8.89 -17.60
N ALA A 682 29.25 9.34 -17.67
CA ALA A 682 28.41 9.15 -18.84
C ALA A 682 28.95 9.90 -20.06
N SER A 683 28.77 9.32 -21.24
CA SER A 683 29.23 9.92 -22.50
C SER A 683 28.23 10.85 -23.15
N GLU A 684 26.96 10.75 -22.77
CA GLU A 684 25.84 11.52 -23.31
C GLU A 684 24.77 11.77 -22.24
N ALA A 685 23.99 12.84 -22.42
CA ALA A 685 22.88 13.17 -21.54
C ALA A 685 21.69 12.24 -21.80
N THR A 686 21.00 11.86 -20.74
CA THR A 686 19.79 11.01 -20.78
C THR A 686 18.56 11.72 -20.23
N GLY A 687 18.73 12.91 -19.66
CA GLY A 687 17.64 13.71 -19.09
C GLY A 687 16.61 14.12 -20.14
N LYS A 688 15.35 14.21 -19.71
CA LYS A 688 14.26 14.74 -20.52
C LYS A 688 14.32 16.27 -20.51
N ASP A 689 14.26 16.89 -21.69
CA ASP A 689 14.18 18.35 -21.81
C ASP A 689 12.76 18.82 -21.50
N LEU A 690 12.62 19.64 -20.46
CA LEU A 690 11.38 20.22 -19.95
C LEU A 690 11.27 21.72 -20.30
N SER A 691 12.33 22.31 -20.87
CA SER A 691 12.48 23.77 -21.01
C SER A 691 11.45 24.43 -21.93
N ASP A 692 10.80 23.66 -22.80
CA ASP A 692 9.76 24.14 -23.71
C ASP A 692 8.44 24.49 -23.01
N TRP A 693 8.17 23.93 -21.82
CA TRP A 693 6.88 24.07 -21.13
C TRP A 693 7.00 24.35 -19.63
N VAL A 694 8.16 24.10 -19.00
CA VAL A 694 8.44 24.47 -17.61
C VAL A 694 9.09 25.84 -17.54
N THR A 695 8.52 26.74 -16.73
CA THR A 695 9.21 27.97 -16.31
C THR A 695 9.84 27.76 -14.94
N TYR A 696 11.15 28.02 -14.82
CA TYR A 696 11.85 28.06 -13.53
C TYR A 696 12.52 29.42 -13.32
N LYS A 697 12.13 30.11 -12.26
CA LYS A 697 12.63 31.45 -11.95
C LYS A 697 12.64 31.70 -10.45
N ASP A 698 13.78 32.17 -9.95
CA ASP A 698 13.94 32.55 -8.53
C ASP A 698 13.56 31.40 -7.55
N GLY A 699 13.81 30.14 -7.95
CA GLY A 699 13.45 28.96 -7.16
C GLY A 699 12.00 28.49 -7.35
N LYS A 700 11.21 29.20 -8.17
CA LYS A 700 9.80 28.88 -8.41
C LYS A 700 9.57 28.25 -9.77
N VAL A 701 8.78 27.18 -9.77
CA VAL A 701 8.34 26.44 -10.95
C VAL A 701 6.92 26.89 -11.31
N SER A 702 6.62 26.96 -12.61
CA SER A 702 5.24 27.06 -13.06
C SER A 702 5.03 26.42 -14.43
N PHE A 703 3.89 25.78 -14.64
CA PHE A 703 3.42 25.26 -15.94
C PHE A 703 1.88 25.20 -15.97
N SER A 704 1.28 24.91 -17.13
CA SER A 704 -0.17 24.75 -17.23
C SER A 704 -0.62 23.35 -16.83
N LEU A 705 -1.87 23.22 -16.39
CA LEU A 705 -2.50 21.91 -16.13
C LEU A 705 -2.43 20.99 -17.36
N ALA A 706 -2.67 21.53 -18.57
CA ALA A 706 -2.53 20.77 -19.81
C ALA A 706 -1.10 20.23 -20.04
N ALA A 707 -0.06 20.98 -19.66
CA ALA A 707 1.33 20.54 -19.79
C ALA A 707 1.68 19.48 -18.73
N ALA A 708 1.17 19.61 -17.51
CA ALA A 708 1.29 18.59 -16.47
C ALA A 708 0.62 17.29 -16.92
N ALA A 709 -0.62 17.36 -17.42
CA ALA A 709 -1.35 16.22 -17.97
C ALA A 709 -0.56 15.53 -19.09
N ALA A 710 -0.09 16.29 -20.09
CA ALA A 710 0.70 15.73 -21.20
C ALA A 710 2.05 15.13 -20.76
N TYR A 711 2.71 15.71 -19.76
CA TYR A 711 3.94 15.12 -19.19
C TYR A 711 3.63 13.79 -18.51
N ARG A 712 2.54 13.75 -17.76
CA ARG A 712 2.07 12.61 -16.98
C ARG A 712 1.62 11.45 -17.87
N THR A 713 0.83 11.71 -18.90
CA THR A 713 0.32 10.72 -19.86
C THR A 713 1.39 10.21 -20.83
N ALA A 714 2.50 10.93 -21.00
CA ALA A 714 3.65 10.43 -21.76
C ALA A 714 4.26 9.14 -21.17
N GLY A 715 4.00 8.85 -19.89
CA GLY A 715 4.38 7.59 -19.22
C GLY A 715 3.23 6.59 -19.07
N ALA A 716 2.06 6.85 -19.67
CA ALA A 716 0.91 5.94 -19.63
C ALA A 716 1.27 4.53 -20.12
N SER A 717 0.85 3.51 -19.38
CA SER A 717 1.17 2.10 -19.69
C SER A 717 -0.06 1.19 -19.78
N LYS A 718 -1.22 1.64 -19.29
CA LYS A 718 -2.46 0.86 -19.18
C LYS A 718 -3.56 1.33 -20.15
N ALA A 719 -4.36 0.40 -20.66
CA ALA A 719 -5.57 0.69 -21.44
C ALA A 719 -6.69 1.30 -20.57
N ILE A 720 -7.85 1.60 -21.17
CA ILE A 720 -9.05 2.06 -20.46
C ILE A 720 -10.20 1.06 -20.65
N PRO A 721 -10.75 0.44 -19.58
CA PRO A 721 -10.25 0.45 -18.19
C PRO A 721 -8.85 -0.20 -18.08
N GLY A 722 -8.10 0.18 -17.05
CA GLY A 722 -6.70 -0.19 -16.80
C GLY A 722 -6.45 -1.08 -15.58
N PHE A 723 -7.45 -1.29 -14.73
CA PHE A 723 -7.38 -2.19 -13.56
C PHE A 723 -8.43 -3.29 -13.64
N ASP A 724 -9.72 -2.96 -13.64
CA ASP A 724 -10.79 -3.90 -13.99
C ASP A 724 -10.89 -4.00 -15.51
N VAL A 725 -9.89 -4.66 -16.10
CA VAL A 725 -9.74 -4.73 -17.55
C VAL A 725 -10.75 -5.71 -18.15
N MET A 726 -11.19 -5.43 -19.38
CA MET A 726 -12.25 -6.21 -20.03
C MET A 726 -11.94 -7.70 -20.14
N ASP A 727 -10.67 -8.09 -20.25
CA ASP A 727 -10.23 -9.46 -20.48
C ASP A 727 -9.65 -10.16 -19.23
N TYR A 728 -9.92 -9.64 -18.04
CA TYR A 728 -9.33 -10.04 -16.75
C TYR A 728 -7.80 -9.88 -16.68
N GLY A 729 -7.35 -8.93 -15.87
CA GLY A 729 -5.96 -8.55 -15.63
C GLY A 729 -5.50 -8.86 -14.21
N GLN A 730 -4.35 -8.28 -13.85
CA GLN A 730 -3.62 -8.62 -12.63
C GLN A 730 -4.42 -8.34 -11.34
N GLU A 731 -5.19 -7.26 -11.32
CA GLU A 731 -6.00 -6.85 -10.17
C GLU A 731 -7.32 -7.64 -10.06
N ASP A 732 -7.86 -8.17 -11.17
CA ASP A 732 -9.10 -8.95 -11.17
C ASP A 732 -8.97 -10.29 -10.43
N TYR A 733 -7.76 -10.87 -10.43
CA TYR A 733 -7.45 -12.06 -9.64
C TYR A 733 -7.47 -11.80 -8.13
N VAL A 734 -7.19 -10.57 -7.68
CA VAL A 734 -7.27 -10.21 -6.25
C VAL A 734 -8.68 -10.43 -5.71
N PHE A 735 -9.68 -10.26 -6.58
CA PHE A 735 -11.09 -10.40 -6.24
C PHE A 735 -11.68 -11.71 -6.77
N GLY A 736 -10.88 -12.75 -7.03
CA GLY A 736 -11.37 -14.10 -7.30
C GLY A 736 -12.18 -14.72 -6.15
N SER A 737 -12.60 -15.97 -6.30
CA SER A 737 -13.30 -16.78 -5.29
C SER A 737 -12.99 -18.26 -5.48
N SER A 738 -13.43 -19.11 -4.55
CA SER A 738 -13.29 -20.57 -4.68
C SER A 738 -13.94 -21.17 -5.95
N SER A 739 -14.78 -20.41 -6.68
CA SER A 739 -15.42 -20.85 -7.93
C SER A 739 -14.95 -20.12 -9.19
N ALA A 740 -14.19 -19.03 -9.06
CA ALA A 740 -13.71 -18.23 -10.19
C ALA A 740 -12.38 -17.55 -9.82
N ASP A 741 -11.31 -17.83 -10.56
CA ASP A 741 -9.98 -17.32 -10.21
C ASP A 741 -9.87 -15.79 -10.33
N ALA A 742 -10.65 -15.17 -11.23
CA ALA A 742 -10.77 -13.71 -11.39
C ALA A 742 -12.24 -13.33 -11.56
N ARG A 743 -12.59 -12.11 -11.15
CA ARG A 743 -13.92 -11.51 -11.29
C ARG A 743 -13.78 -10.02 -11.56
N HIS A 744 -14.66 -9.46 -12.40
CA HIS A 744 -14.81 -8.01 -12.52
C HIS A 744 -15.38 -7.44 -11.21
N TRP A 745 -15.00 -6.20 -10.88
CA TRP A 745 -15.19 -5.65 -9.53
C TRP A 745 -15.45 -4.14 -9.48
N ASP A 746 -15.14 -3.38 -10.54
CA ASP A 746 -15.36 -1.94 -10.61
C ASP A 746 -16.83 -1.63 -11.01
N LYS A 747 -17.62 -1.26 -10.00
CA LYS A 747 -19.02 -0.84 -10.16
C LYS A 747 -19.19 0.42 -11.01
N TYR A 748 -18.19 1.28 -11.11
CA TYR A 748 -18.23 2.50 -11.92
C TYR A 748 -17.98 2.19 -13.40
N VAL A 749 -17.07 1.26 -13.70
CA VAL A 749 -16.90 0.71 -15.05
C VAL A 749 -18.21 0.05 -15.51
N LEU A 750 -18.81 -0.81 -14.66
CA LEU A 750 -20.12 -1.41 -14.97
C LEU A 750 -21.20 -0.36 -15.20
N LYS A 751 -21.30 0.66 -14.34
CA LYS A 751 -22.27 1.75 -14.50
C LYS A 751 -22.13 2.43 -15.87
N VAL A 752 -20.89 2.76 -16.27
CA VAL A 752 -20.63 3.37 -17.59
C VAL A 752 -21.06 2.46 -18.73
N PHE A 753 -20.77 1.16 -18.65
CA PHE A 753 -21.20 0.19 -19.66
C PHE A 753 -22.73 0.11 -19.76
N GLU A 754 -23.44 0.09 -18.63
CA GLU A 754 -24.91 -0.01 -18.61
C GLU A 754 -25.59 1.25 -19.15
N GLU A 755 -25.13 2.43 -18.73
CA GLU A 755 -25.76 3.70 -19.10
C GLU A 755 -25.46 4.11 -20.55
N ASN A 756 -24.33 3.65 -21.12
CA ASN A 756 -23.85 4.05 -22.44
C ASN A 756 -23.75 2.89 -23.45
N ALA A 757 -24.44 1.78 -23.17
CA ALA A 757 -24.36 0.53 -23.95
C ALA A 757 -24.57 0.72 -25.46
N ASP A 758 -25.52 1.56 -25.87
CA ASP A 758 -25.83 1.78 -27.29
C ASP A 758 -24.63 2.35 -28.07
N THR A 759 -23.92 3.33 -27.50
CA THR A 759 -22.75 3.95 -28.13
C THR A 759 -21.54 3.03 -28.05
N LEU A 760 -21.25 2.49 -26.86
CA LEU A 760 -20.06 1.66 -26.63
C LEU A 760 -20.08 0.38 -27.46
N LYS A 761 -21.27 -0.23 -27.62
CA LYS A 761 -21.44 -1.39 -28.50
C LYS A 761 -21.11 -1.12 -29.96
N GLU A 762 -21.34 0.09 -30.47
CA GLU A 762 -21.01 0.43 -31.86
C GLU A 762 -19.49 0.55 -32.09
N LEU A 763 -18.75 0.87 -31.02
CA LEU A 763 -17.29 1.07 -31.04
C LEU A 763 -16.50 -0.19 -30.64
N PHE A 764 -17.11 -1.11 -29.90
CA PHE A 764 -16.43 -2.28 -29.35
C PHE A 764 -15.84 -3.18 -30.45
N ASN A 765 -14.51 -3.34 -30.42
CA ASN A 765 -13.72 -4.11 -31.40
C ASN A 765 -13.90 -3.62 -32.86
N SER A 766 -14.22 -2.33 -33.08
CA SER A 766 -14.58 -1.76 -34.39
C SER A 766 -13.41 -1.36 -35.28
#